data_AF-A0A399CY57-F1
#
_entry.id   AF-A0A399CY57-F1
#
_cell.length_a   1.000
_cell.length_b   1.000
_cell.length_c   1.000
_cell.angle_alpha   90.00
_cell.angle_beta   90.00
_cell.angle_gamma   90.00
#
_symmetry.space_group_name_H-M   'P 1'
#
loop_
_entity.id
_entity.type
_entity.pdbx_description
1 polymer ?
#
loop_
_entity_poly.entity_id
_entity_poly.type
_entity_poly.pdbx_seq_one_letter_code
_entity_poly.pdbx_strand_id
1 'polypeptide(L)'
;MKEPVSAEESGNQEIINRRKLFGKLGILVGGGLLSNEILGVPSELPTTEESTVFQSVSLKNARELKGAAPGDILLTYGFYELGDGGGACYRIVEKNSDIEINHGDVVSVGKDLAAVLMARTAINYKMFGAVGDSHNDDGVQINLAHEYANKYHLPVENIHGEFWIKQTRSIDIKTSVQWGTTIFHINEKYNDKRPVFRVTSYNSPKEIELNFFQKKELLQQLTPGAQEITVLKEYNNHLIVIQDQSDRIGFRAGSRYKGRSWAKEELFYVEEDGRILGDIAWNFKDYTDLKAYPAENSYLTLEGGSFYLSGDVPESQKVMYIHNGFVVSRSRTIIQNQWVGLEPEARDISMNPRSGFYTLSNVFDVTLENIRLIPWEQNREGEDRDVPAGTYGIGGSRWLNTTFRNITAEGTMLHWGVFGTNMNKNFRVENCRLNRVDVHFHCWNLTIKDSLIGNRGISVTGGGEMIIENTTCENRFFINLRRDFGAKWDGSIVIKNCRLKPKTDSETFILYSMATDFDYGYPIGLARFLSVEDFVIDYKGIPECKKESWLVGLSGFSKSKEGQRSFFPRELRFHNVFTEGREKGVRLMKATDPQGYLLPLTGSYDNFFFQPNAHMFFDNIQLDEDSGGENDYHLQLNMISEEPYDSFSLYPKIHISNCNSLSLKLGKACFTLLVENSTVHRISSATADPMPGEIAFTNCKFLPVIDADSNKPYQLSTELGTSFMHCVFHLPRSGQQDIHKLLSLIDFIRINKYVLYNHIHSRLGKDVQNFLQRENISLKSNFIRMLKSHHELE
;
A
#
# COMPACT_ATOMS: atom_id res chain seq x y z
N MET A 1 31.82 -38.34 33.74
CA MET A 1 32.72 -39.33 33.09
C MET A 1 33.52 -38.53 32.07
N LYS A 2 34.78 -38.25 32.36
CA LYS A 2 35.96 -39.04 31.97
C LYS A 2 36.28 -38.88 30.47
N GLU A 3 37.40 -38.20 30.23
CA GLU A 3 38.18 -38.17 28.98
C GLU A 3 38.67 -39.58 28.59
N PRO A 4 39.41 -39.68 27.46
CA PRO A 4 40.85 -39.89 27.67
C PRO A 4 41.80 -39.09 26.75
N VAL A 5 42.99 -38.79 27.30
CA VAL A 5 44.29 -38.50 26.64
C VAL A 5 44.80 -39.81 25.96
N SER A 6 45.75 -39.87 25.02
CA SER A 6 46.89 -39.02 24.60
C SER A 6 47.23 -39.27 23.09
N ALA A 7 48.32 -38.84 22.43
CA ALA A 7 49.65 -38.35 22.84
C ALA A 7 50.31 -37.43 21.78
N GLU A 8 51.46 -36.85 22.16
CA GLU A 8 52.25 -35.86 21.42
C GLU A 8 53.27 -36.51 20.45
N GLU A 9 53.73 -35.76 19.44
CA GLU A 9 55.18 -35.70 19.18
C GLU A 9 55.62 -34.37 18.54
N SER A 10 56.82 -33.92 18.92
CA SER A 10 57.40 -32.58 18.81
C SER A 10 57.71 -32.06 17.39
N GLY A 11 57.59 -30.73 17.19
CA GLY A 11 58.12 -30.01 16.03
C GLY A 11 58.41 -28.53 16.33
N ASN A 12 59.63 -28.23 16.77
CA ASN A 12 60.04 -26.91 17.30
C ASN A 12 60.50 -25.94 16.18
N GLN A 13 59.98 -24.71 16.11
CA GLN A 13 60.76 -23.53 15.68
C GLN A 13 60.14 -22.18 16.04
N GLU A 14 61.00 -21.23 16.42
CA GLU A 14 60.65 -19.95 17.05
C GLU A 14 60.23 -18.84 16.08
N ILE A 15 59.50 -17.87 16.64
CA ILE A 15 59.10 -16.60 16.04
C ILE A 15 60.33 -15.73 15.74
N ILE A 16 60.52 -15.31 14.49
CA ILE A 16 61.43 -14.20 14.14
C ILE A 16 60.63 -13.03 13.56
N ASN A 17 60.50 -11.99 14.38
CA ASN A 17 59.89 -10.72 14.06
C ASN A 17 60.88 -9.85 13.25
N ARG A 18 60.52 -9.39 12.04
CA ARG A 18 61.39 -8.53 11.20
C ARG A 18 60.66 -7.31 10.63
N ARG A 19 60.44 -6.30 11.49
CA ARG A 19 60.41 -4.89 11.06
C ARG A 19 61.84 -4.33 10.99
N LYS A 20 62.10 -3.46 10.00
CA LYS A 20 63.31 -2.62 9.76
C LYS A 20 64.59 -3.32 9.24
N LEU A 21 64.76 -3.26 7.92
CA LEU A 21 65.96 -2.85 7.13
C LEU A 21 65.54 -3.03 5.65
N PHE A 22 65.76 -2.13 4.69
CA PHE A 22 66.81 -1.14 4.49
C PHE A 22 66.26 0.21 3.96
N GLY A 23 67.08 1.26 4.02
CA GLY A 23 66.85 2.52 3.30
C GLY A 23 67.87 2.74 2.19
N LYS A 24 67.57 3.69 1.30
CA LYS A 24 68.46 4.28 0.27
C LYS A 24 69.19 3.30 -0.67
N LEU A 25 68.54 2.94 -1.77
CA LEU A 25 69.13 3.08 -3.11
C LEU A 25 67.99 3.03 -4.15
N GLY A 26 68.04 3.91 -5.15
CA GLY A 26 67.11 3.85 -6.27
C GLY A 26 67.51 2.72 -7.20
N ILE A 27 66.63 1.75 -7.41
CA ILE A 27 66.82 0.65 -8.36
C ILE A 27 65.52 0.45 -9.12
N LEU A 28 65.60 0.48 -10.46
CA LEU A 28 64.56 -0.07 -11.32
C LEU A 28 64.49 -1.58 -11.09
N VAL A 29 63.37 -2.05 -10.54
CA VAL A 29 62.90 -3.43 -10.69
C VAL A 29 61.54 -3.28 -11.34
N GLY A 30 61.31 -3.74 -12.57
CA GLY A 30 61.76 -5.01 -13.12
C GLY A 30 60.54 -5.92 -13.14
N GLY A 31 59.80 -5.89 -14.26
CA GLY A 31 58.42 -6.36 -14.31
C GLY A 31 58.24 -7.83 -13.92
N GLY A 32 57.29 -8.09 -13.01
CA GLY A 32 56.87 -9.41 -12.57
C GLY A 32 56.45 -9.41 -11.10
N LEU A 33 55.35 -10.12 -10.77
CA LEU A 33 54.85 -10.36 -9.40
C LEU A 33 54.03 -9.25 -8.70
N LEU A 34 53.16 -8.52 -9.41
CA LEU A 34 51.94 -7.92 -8.83
C LEU A 34 50.77 -7.98 -9.83
N SER A 35 50.26 -9.19 -10.10
CA SER A 35 49.06 -9.40 -10.91
C SER A 35 47.79 -9.47 -10.04
N ASN A 36 47.52 -8.40 -9.29
CA ASN A 36 46.15 -8.08 -8.90
C ASN A 36 45.62 -7.12 -9.97
N GLU A 37 44.50 -7.46 -10.60
CA GLU A 37 43.84 -6.56 -11.54
C GLU A 37 43.45 -5.27 -10.82
N ILE A 38 44.06 -4.16 -11.22
CA ILE A 38 43.70 -2.84 -10.71
C ILE A 38 42.43 -2.44 -11.45
N LEU A 39 41.32 -2.33 -10.72
CA LEU A 39 40.04 -1.91 -11.28
C LEU A 39 40.21 -0.62 -12.10
N GLY A 40 39.56 -0.53 -13.26
CA GLY A 40 39.59 0.67 -14.11
C GLY A 40 40.87 0.91 -14.93
N VAL A 41 41.92 0.07 -14.82
CA VAL A 41 43.08 0.15 -15.72
C VAL A 41 42.75 -0.47 -17.09
N PRO A 42 43.03 0.22 -18.22
CA PRO A 42 42.80 -0.34 -19.55
C PRO A 42 43.60 -1.62 -19.81
N SER A 43 43.01 -2.58 -20.54
CA SER A 43 43.70 -3.81 -20.99
C SER A 43 44.87 -3.52 -21.94
N GLU A 44 44.81 -2.41 -22.68
CA GLU A 44 45.92 -1.82 -23.42
C GLU A 44 46.10 -0.36 -22.96
N LEU A 45 47.30 -0.02 -22.48
CA LEU A 45 47.60 1.36 -22.07
C LEU A 45 47.59 2.27 -23.32
N PRO A 46 46.90 3.43 -23.29
CA PRO A 46 46.83 4.36 -24.41
C PRO A 46 48.10 5.22 -24.50
N THR A 47 49.21 4.56 -24.84
CA THR A 47 50.53 5.13 -25.11
C THR A 47 50.65 5.54 -26.58
N THR A 48 51.12 6.75 -26.84
CA THR A 48 51.77 7.08 -28.13
C THR A 48 53.20 6.52 -28.13
N GLU A 49 53.88 6.50 -29.27
CA GLU A 49 55.28 6.02 -29.38
C GLU A 49 56.29 6.77 -28.48
N GLU A 50 55.91 7.93 -27.92
CA GLU A 50 56.74 8.76 -27.03
C GLU A 50 56.28 8.75 -25.55
N SER A 51 55.22 8.02 -25.18
CA SER A 51 54.67 8.04 -23.81
C SER A 51 55.44 7.13 -22.85
N THR A 52 55.97 7.66 -21.74
CA THR A 52 56.57 6.86 -20.66
C THR A 52 55.52 6.43 -19.63
N VAL A 53 55.64 5.18 -19.12
CA VAL A 53 54.78 4.67 -18.04
C VAL A 53 55.54 4.71 -16.71
N PHE A 54 55.09 5.57 -15.81
CA PHE A 54 55.56 5.66 -14.43
C PHE A 54 54.70 4.78 -13.51
N GLN A 55 55.33 4.19 -12.50
CA GLN A 55 54.67 3.41 -11.46
C GLN A 55 54.95 4.02 -10.08
N SER A 56 53.92 4.15 -9.25
CA SER A 56 54.03 4.60 -7.86
C SER A 56 53.22 3.71 -6.92
N VAL A 57 53.74 3.47 -5.71
CA VAL A 57 53.02 2.73 -4.67
C VAL A 57 51.69 3.38 -4.29
N SER A 58 51.58 4.71 -4.41
CA SER A 58 50.32 5.44 -4.27
C SER A 58 50.33 6.78 -4.99
N LEU A 59 49.15 7.37 -5.23
CA LEU A 59 49.02 8.72 -5.79
C LEU A 59 49.58 9.80 -4.87
N LYS A 60 49.42 9.66 -3.55
CA LYS A 60 50.05 10.50 -2.53
C LYS A 60 51.57 10.55 -2.71
N ASN A 61 52.22 9.41 -2.94
CA ASN A 61 53.67 9.35 -3.18
C ASN A 61 54.05 9.92 -4.56
N ALA A 62 53.19 9.79 -5.57
CA ALA A 62 53.41 10.36 -6.90
C ALA A 62 53.38 11.90 -6.92
N ARG A 63 52.98 12.57 -5.83
CA ARG A 63 53.09 14.03 -5.71
C ARG A 63 54.55 14.51 -5.79
N GLU A 64 55.52 13.68 -5.43
CA GLU A 64 56.96 13.96 -5.53
C GLU A 64 57.62 13.41 -6.81
N LEU A 65 56.83 12.97 -7.81
CA LEU A 65 57.32 12.41 -9.05
C LEU A 65 58.26 13.38 -9.79
N LYS A 66 59.36 12.85 -10.34
CA LYS A 66 60.38 13.61 -11.09
C LYS A 66 60.62 12.94 -12.44
N GLY A 67 60.84 13.76 -13.46
CA GLY A 67 61.17 13.31 -14.82
C GLY A 67 59.98 12.90 -15.69
N ALA A 68 58.75 13.02 -15.21
CA ALA A 68 57.54 12.91 -16.03
C ALA A 68 57.31 14.19 -16.85
N ALA A 69 56.66 14.05 -17.99
CA ALA A 69 56.27 15.09 -18.93
C ALA A 69 54.77 14.97 -19.31
N PRO A 70 54.15 16.03 -19.86
CA PRO A 70 52.78 15.94 -20.39
C PRO A 70 52.66 14.86 -21.47
N GLY A 71 51.64 14.01 -21.36
CA GLY A 71 51.44 12.85 -22.24
C GLY A 71 51.79 11.50 -21.58
N ASP A 72 52.68 11.49 -20.59
CA ASP A 72 53.05 10.27 -19.86
C ASP A 72 51.87 9.66 -19.10
N ILE A 73 52.01 8.37 -18.76
CA ILE A 73 51.04 7.61 -17.98
C ILE A 73 51.59 7.36 -16.58
N LEU A 74 50.78 7.57 -15.55
CA LEU A 74 51.08 7.21 -14.18
C LEU A 74 50.12 6.11 -13.71
N LEU A 75 50.69 4.96 -13.34
CA LEU A 75 49.98 3.88 -12.66
C LEU A 75 50.24 3.96 -11.15
N THR A 76 49.17 3.89 -10.36
CA THR A 76 49.25 3.83 -8.90
C THR A 76 48.62 2.54 -8.36
N TYR A 77 49.22 1.99 -7.30
CA TYR A 77 48.70 0.80 -6.62
C TYR A 77 47.86 1.13 -5.37
N GLY A 78 47.47 2.40 -5.23
CA GLY A 78 46.65 2.94 -4.15
C GLY A 78 46.54 4.46 -4.24
N PHE A 79 45.68 5.07 -3.43
CA PHE A 79 45.51 6.53 -3.41
C PHE A 79 46.43 7.17 -2.36
N TYR A 80 46.35 6.71 -1.11
CA TYR A 80 47.20 7.11 0.00
C TYR A 80 48.36 6.14 0.21
N GLU A 81 48.10 4.84 0.18
CA GLU A 81 49.09 3.78 0.44
C GLU A 81 48.85 2.51 -0.40
N LEU A 82 49.87 1.66 -0.47
CA LEU A 82 49.85 0.45 -1.31
C LEU A 82 48.72 -0.49 -0.90
N GLY A 83 47.79 -0.78 -1.82
CA GLY A 83 46.72 -1.74 -1.60
C GLY A 83 45.48 -1.19 -0.90
N ASP A 84 45.33 0.13 -0.73
CA ASP A 84 44.15 0.76 -0.12
C ASP A 84 42.86 0.71 -0.97
N GLY A 85 42.89 0.04 -2.14
CA GLY A 85 41.80 -0.05 -3.10
C GLY A 85 41.71 1.12 -4.09
N GLY A 86 42.46 2.21 -3.86
CA GLY A 86 42.46 3.41 -4.69
C GLY A 86 43.49 3.41 -5.82
N GLY A 87 43.96 2.23 -6.24
CA GLY A 87 44.87 2.09 -7.37
C GLY A 87 44.17 2.48 -8.68
N ALA A 88 44.87 3.23 -9.53
CA ALA A 88 44.30 3.79 -10.74
C ALA A 88 45.36 4.17 -11.78
N CYS A 89 44.91 4.40 -13.02
CA CYS A 89 45.71 4.91 -14.13
C CYS A 89 45.38 6.39 -14.38
N TYR A 90 46.40 7.23 -14.54
CA TYR A 90 46.29 8.66 -14.78
C TYR A 90 47.11 9.09 -16.01
N ARG A 91 46.64 10.13 -16.70
CA ARG A 91 47.42 10.88 -17.70
C ARG A 91 48.13 12.05 -17.03
N ILE A 92 49.42 12.20 -17.29
CA ILE A 92 50.17 13.39 -16.90
C ILE A 92 49.87 14.51 -17.91
N VAL A 93 49.54 15.68 -17.40
CA VAL A 93 49.24 16.90 -18.18
C VAL A 93 49.93 18.10 -17.53
N GLU A 94 50.20 19.15 -18.31
CA GLU A 94 50.66 20.44 -17.77
C GLU A 94 49.50 21.16 -17.07
N LYS A 95 49.77 21.85 -15.96
CA LYS A 95 48.76 22.68 -15.29
C LYS A 95 48.45 23.92 -16.12
N ASN A 96 47.18 24.16 -16.42
CA ASN A 96 46.70 25.36 -17.08
C ASN A 96 45.36 25.83 -16.46
N SER A 97 44.75 26.87 -17.02
CA SER A 97 43.47 27.44 -16.55
C SER A 97 42.28 26.47 -16.64
N ASP A 98 42.39 25.45 -17.48
CA ASP A 98 41.28 24.59 -17.88
C ASP A 98 41.28 23.27 -17.07
N ILE A 99 42.30 23.07 -16.22
CA ILE A 99 42.51 21.89 -15.38
C ILE A 99 42.37 22.29 -13.91
N GLU A 100 41.16 22.09 -13.37
CA GLU A 100 40.88 22.32 -11.95
C GLU A 100 41.42 21.17 -11.09
N ILE A 101 42.32 21.48 -10.14
CA ILE A 101 42.83 20.48 -9.18
C ILE A 101 41.78 20.28 -8.07
N ASN A 102 40.93 19.27 -8.22
CA ASN A 102 39.91 18.91 -7.23
C ASN A 102 40.39 17.92 -6.14
N HIS A 103 41.64 17.45 -6.25
CA HIS A 103 42.26 16.46 -5.37
C HIS A 103 41.62 15.05 -5.39
N GLY A 104 40.72 14.75 -6.33
CA GLY A 104 40.12 13.44 -6.58
C GLY A 104 40.64 12.82 -7.88
N ASP A 105 39.90 12.99 -8.99
CA ASP A 105 40.33 12.57 -10.32
C ASP A 105 41.43 13.46 -10.92
N VAL A 106 41.59 14.70 -10.46
CA VAL A 106 42.66 15.61 -10.89
C VAL A 106 43.55 15.98 -9.69
N VAL A 107 44.78 15.47 -9.69
CA VAL A 107 45.73 15.62 -8.57
C VAL A 107 47.06 16.20 -9.05
N SER A 108 47.54 17.24 -8.38
CA SER A 108 48.88 17.82 -8.63
C SER A 108 49.99 16.78 -8.42
N VAL A 109 50.87 16.63 -9.41
CA VAL A 109 52.07 15.78 -9.34
C VAL A 109 53.29 16.60 -9.76
N GLY A 110 54.30 16.69 -8.90
CA GLY A 110 55.37 17.66 -9.08
C GLY A 110 54.87 19.12 -9.04
N LYS A 111 55.71 20.04 -9.55
CA LYS A 111 55.47 21.48 -9.45
C LYS A 111 54.41 21.97 -10.44
N ASP A 112 54.58 21.62 -11.72
CA ASP A 112 53.86 22.24 -12.84
C ASP A 112 52.97 21.24 -13.62
N LEU A 113 52.82 19.99 -13.12
CA LEU A 113 52.03 18.92 -13.75
C LEU A 113 50.84 18.44 -12.89
N ALA A 114 49.85 17.84 -13.54
CA ALA A 114 48.71 17.18 -12.90
C ALA A 114 48.53 15.75 -13.45
N ALA A 115 48.01 14.86 -12.62
CA ALA A 115 47.58 13.52 -12.96
C ALA A 115 46.05 13.53 -13.08
N VAL A 116 45.53 13.20 -14.27
CA VAL A 116 44.09 13.17 -14.59
C VAL A 116 43.65 11.71 -14.77
N LEU A 117 42.64 11.27 -14.00
CA LEU A 117 42.16 9.89 -13.97
C LEU A 117 41.69 9.41 -15.35
N MET A 118 42.10 8.19 -15.72
CA MET A 118 41.78 7.53 -16.99
C MET A 118 40.96 6.24 -16.79
N ALA A 119 39.96 6.23 -15.91
CA ALA A 119 39.10 5.07 -15.74
C ALA A 119 38.22 4.84 -16.99
N ARG A 120 38.02 3.57 -17.38
CA ARG A 120 37.28 3.21 -18.61
C ARG A 120 36.14 2.20 -18.42
N THR A 121 36.12 1.45 -17.32
CA THR A 121 35.16 0.36 -17.10
C THR A 121 34.24 0.65 -15.92
N ALA A 122 34.81 0.91 -14.76
CA ALA A 122 34.13 1.32 -13.54
C ALA A 122 35.07 2.18 -12.68
N ILE A 123 34.52 2.79 -11.63
CA ILE A 123 35.29 3.51 -10.59
C ILE A 123 34.85 3.08 -9.18
N ASN A 124 35.70 3.31 -8.18
CA ASN A 124 35.38 3.13 -6.76
C ASN A 124 35.70 4.41 -5.96
N TYR A 125 35.29 4.50 -4.69
CA TYR A 125 35.47 5.72 -3.89
C TYR A 125 36.92 5.95 -3.42
N LYS A 126 37.72 4.90 -3.30
CA LYS A 126 39.13 5.00 -2.93
C LYS A 126 39.98 5.66 -4.02
N MET A 127 39.61 5.51 -5.31
CA MET A 127 40.25 6.23 -6.44
C MET A 127 40.15 7.76 -6.33
N PHE A 128 39.20 8.27 -5.55
CA PHE A 128 38.95 9.70 -5.30
C PHE A 128 39.41 10.13 -3.89
N GLY A 129 40.09 9.23 -3.16
CA GLY A 129 40.63 9.51 -1.84
C GLY A 129 39.63 9.39 -0.69
N ALA A 130 38.53 8.63 -0.81
CA ALA A 130 37.66 8.37 0.33
C ALA A 130 38.46 7.70 1.47
N VAL A 131 38.32 8.19 2.70
CA VAL A 131 39.23 7.84 3.81
C VAL A 131 38.67 6.68 4.62
N GLY A 132 37.43 6.76 5.11
CA GLY A 132 36.81 5.74 5.94
C GLY A 132 37.44 5.63 7.35
N ASP A 133 37.69 6.77 8.00
CA ASP A 133 38.35 6.85 9.32
C ASP A 133 37.43 7.32 10.46
N SER A 134 36.12 7.39 10.23
CA SER A 134 35.09 8.03 11.07
C SER A 134 35.23 9.54 11.33
N HIS A 135 36.31 10.19 10.88
CA HIS A 135 36.60 11.61 11.12
C HIS A 135 36.36 12.48 9.87
N ASN A 136 36.75 11.99 8.69
CA ASN A 136 36.47 12.60 7.40
C ASN A 136 34.96 12.71 7.10
N ASP A 137 34.60 13.59 6.17
CA ASP A 137 33.32 13.50 5.45
C ASP A 137 33.60 12.84 4.10
N ASP A 138 33.55 11.50 4.07
CA ASP A 138 33.76 10.69 2.88
C ASP A 138 32.74 11.01 1.78
N GLY A 139 31.61 11.64 2.15
CA GLY A 139 30.63 12.19 1.22
C GLY A 139 31.24 13.11 0.17
N VAL A 140 32.31 13.85 0.49
CA VAL A 140 33.00 14.74 -0.48
C VAL A 140 33.64 13.91 -1.60
N GLN A 141 34.34 12.83 -1.27
CA GLN A 141 35.01 11.98 -2.27
C GLN A 141 34.02 11.06 -2.99
N ILE A 142 32.96 10.62 -2.30
CA ILE A 142 31.82 9.94 -2.92
C ILE A 142 31.14 10.85 -3.95
N ASN A 143 30.97 12.14 -3.66
CA ASN A 143 30.41 13.11 -4.61
C ASN A 143 31.29 13.27 -5.86
N LEU A 144 32.61 13.49 -5.68
CA LEU A 144 33.56 13.60 -6.81
C LEU A 144 33.56 12.33 -7.68
N ALA A 145 33.51 11.15 -7.05
CA ALA A 145 33.39 9.88 -7.76
C ALA A 145 32.11 9.84 -8.62
N HIS A 146 30.95 10.15 -8.03
CA HIS A 146 29.70 10.19 -8.77
C HIS A 146 29.67 11.26 -9.87
N GLU A 147 30.24 12.43 -9.66
CA GLU A 147 30.40 13.47 -10.70
C GLU A 147 31.22 12.95 -11.90
N TYR A 148 32.33 12.25 -11.65
CA TYR A 148 33.12 11.60 -12.69
C TYR A 148 32.35 10.48 -13.40
N ALA A 149 31.75 9.56 -12.65
CA ALA A 149 30.91 8.48 -13.20
C ALA A 149 29.79 9.02 -14.09
N ASN A 150 29.08 10.05 -13.62
CA ASN A 150 28.02 10.71 -14.37
C ASN A 150 28.56 11.37 -15.66
N LYS A 151 29.70 12.07 -15.59
CA LYS A 151 30.33 12.77 -16.72
C LYS A 151 30.83 11.81 -17.81
N TYR A 152 31.37 10.65 -17.42
CA TYR A 152 31.97 9.68 -18.34
C TYR A 152 31.07 8.46 -18.61
N HIS A 153 29.83 8.46 -18.11
CA HIS A 153 28.85 7.38 -18.21
C HIS A 153 29.36 6.02 -17.68
N LEU A 154 30.17 6.04 -16.62
CA LEU A 154 30.74 4.84 -15.99
C LEU A 154 29.89 4.40 -14.78
N PRO A 155 29.74 3.08 -14.53
CA PRO A 155 29.20 2.58 -13.28
C PRO A 155 30.15 2.84 -12.10
N VAL A 156 29.58 2.88 -10.89
CA VAL A 156 30.35 2.90 -9.64
C VAL A 156 30.34 1.52 -9.02
N GLU A 157 31.51 0.89 -8.89
CA GLU A 157 31.71 -0.42 -8.30
C GLU A 157 32.55 -0.28 -7.03
N ASN A 158 31.87 -0.17 -5.89
CA ASN A 158 32.50 -0.11 -4.58
C ASN A 158 31.89 -1.20 -3.70
N ILE A 159 32.33 -2.45 -3.90
CA ILE A 159 31.69 -3.65 -3.33
C ILE A 159 31.90 -3.87 -1.83
N HIS A 160 32.84 -3.14 -1.21
CA HIS A 160 33.13 -3.19 0.23
C HIS A 160 33.74 -1.87 0.73
N GLY A 161 33.69 -1.64 2.04
CA GLY A 161 34.26 -0.47 2.70
C GLY A 161 33.30 0.10 3.74
N GLU A 162 33.77 1.09 4.50
CA GLU A 162 33.00 1.77 5.55
C GLU A 162 33.28 3.27 5.40
N PHE A 163 32.23 4.08 5.25
CA PHE A 163 32.34 5.49 4.88
C PHE A 163 31.37 6.37 5.67
N TRP A 164 31.80 7.56 6.07
CA TRP A 164 31.01 8.49 6.87
C TRP A 164 30.58 9.71 6.05
N ILE A 165 29.28 9.83 5.80
CA ILE A 165 28.68 10.97 5.12
C ILE A 165 28.16 11.95 6.18
N LYS A 166 28.85 13.07 6.35
CA LYS A 166 28.60 14.06 7.40
C LYS A 166 27.78 15.22 6.89
N GLN A 167 28.39 16.24 6.30
CA GLN A 167 27.73 17.46 5.85
C GLN A 167 27.33 17.40 4.37
N THR A 168 28.03 16.57 3.60
CA THR A 168 27.78 16.42 2.16
C THR A 168 26.38 15.85 1.91
N ARG A 169 25.67 16.45 0.97
CA ARG A 169 24.29 16.13 0.56
C ARG A 169 24.16 16.37 -0.93
N SER A 170 23.07 15.91 -1.53
CA SER A 170 22.74 16.11 -2.95
C SER A 170 23.70 15.44 -3.93
N ILE A 171 24.25 14.28 -3.57
CA ILE A 171 25.12 13.47 -4.42
C ILE A 171 24.28 12.90 -5.58
N ASP A 172 24.51 13.37 -6.81
CA ASP A 172 23.75 12.93 -7.98
C ASP A 172 24.22 11.55 -8.47
N ILE A 173 23.29 10.64 -8.70
CA ILE A 173 23.56 9.33 -9.30
C ILE A 173 22.76 9.21 -10.59
N LYS A 174 23.46 9.05 -11.73
CA LYS A 174 22.88 8.91 -13.07
C LYS A 174 23.32 7.62 -13.79
N THR A 175 24.24 6.87 -13.21
CA THR A 175 24.72 5.56 -13.67
C THR A 175 24.44 4.48 -12.63
N SER A 176 24.51 3.20 -13.01
CA SER A 176 24.30 2.08 -12.09
C SER A 176 25.41 1.97 -11.05
N VAL A 177 25.07 1.46 -9.87
CA VAL A 177 25.96 1.39 -8.70
C VAL A 177 25.89 -0.01 -8.08
N GLN A 178 27.07 -0.56 -7.81
CA GLN A 178 27.27 -1.82 -7.09
C GLN A 178 28.02 -1.54 -5.79
N TRP A 179 27.28 -1.50 -4.68
CA TRP A 179 27.81 -1.29 -3.33
C TRP A 179 28.11 -2.58 -2.58
N GLY A 180 27.52 -3.71 -2.96
CA GLY A 180 27.74 -4.99 -2.31
C GLY A 180 27.56 -4.91 -0.78
N THR A 181 28.64 -5.15 -0.04
CA THR A 181 28.68 -5.12 1.43
C THR A 181 29.14 -3.79 2.03
N THR A 182 29.28 -2.73 1.23
CA THR A 182 29.70 -1.40 1.71
C THR A 182 28.75 -0.84 2.75
N ILE A 183 29.33 -0.19 3.76
CA ILE A 183 28.65 0.43 4.88
C ILE A 183 28.75 1.96 4.76
N PHE A 184 27.63 2.65 4.96
CA PHE A 184 27.52 4.10 5.02
C PHE A 184 26.95 4.55 6.35
N HIS A 185 27.67 5.44 7.03
CA HIS A 185 27.21 6.12 8.24
C HIS A 185 26.70 7.51 7.86
N ILE A 186 25.39 7.74 7.96
CA ILE A 186 24.77 9.03 7.65
C ILE A 186 24.52 9.77 8.96
N ASN A 187 25.24 10.88 9.14
CA ASN A 187 25.04 11.75 10.28
C ASN A 187 23.77 12.60 10.09
N GLU A 188 22.69 12.25 10.81
CA GLU A 188 21.38 12.89 10.65
C GLU A 188 21.32 14.32 11.20
N LYS A 189 22.30 14.75 12.00
CA LYS A 189 22.45 16.12 12.51
C LYS A 189 22.51 17.17 11.38
N TYR A 190 22.99 16.77 10.20
CA TYR A 190 23.10 17.61 9.01
C TYR A 190 21.96 17.41 7.99
N ASN A 191 20.89 16.69 8.34
CA ASN A 191 19.74 16.51 7.45
C ASN A 191 18.94 17.80 7.30
N ASP A 192 18.64 18.17 6.04
CA ASP A 192 17.78 19.30 5.71
C ASP A 192 16.78 18.92 4.60
N LYS A 193 16.43 19.86 3.71
CA LYS A 193 15.57 19.57 2.54
C LYS A 193 16.31 18.81 1.43
N ARG A 194 17.64 18.76 1.47
CA ARG A 194 18.49 18.07 0.52
C ARG A 194 18.66 16.61 0.97
N PRO A 195 18.36 15.62 0.12
CA PRO A 195 18.67 14.23 0.40
C PRO A 195 20.19 14.00 0.43
N VAL A 196 20.63 12.84 0.90
CA VAL A 196 22.02 12.41 0.74
C VAL A 196 22.30 12.15 -0.73
N PHE A 197 21.45 11.34 -1.37
CA PHE A 197 21.58 10.94 -2.77
C PHE A 197 20.38 11.40 -3.62
N ARG A 198 20.63 11.73 -4.88
CA ARG A 198 19.61 12.05 -5.89
C ARG A 198 19.76 11.16 -7.11
N VAL A 199 18.84 10.23 -7.31
CA VAL A 199 18.81 9.40 -8.52
C VAL A 199 18.05 10.16 -9.60
N THR A 200 18.78 10.62 -10.63
CA THR A 200 18.27 11.61 -11.59
C THR A 200 18.57 11.21 -13.04
N SER A 201 17.80 11.77 -13.96
CA SER A 201 18.03 11.63 -15.40
C SER A 201 19.21 12.50 -15.89
N TYR A 202 19.75 12.15 -17.05
CA TYR A 202 20.53 13.08 -17.86
C TYR A 202 19.66 14.14 -18.54
N ASN A 203 18.40 13.81 -18.84
CA ASN A 203 17.46 14.69 -19.52
C ASN A 203 16.59 15.44 -18.49
N SER A 204 16.42 16.75 -18.67
CA SER A 204 15.45 17.50 -17.86
C SER A 204 14.01 17.22 -18.32
N PRO A 205 13.01 17.30 -17.42
CA PRO A 205 11.61 17.38 -17.81
C PRO A 205 11.35 18.56 -18.75
N LYS A 206 10.39 18.40 -19.65
CA LYS A 206 9.99 19.42 -20.64
C LYS A 206 8.59 19.94 -20.32
N GLU A 207 8.38 21.25 -20.41
CA GLU A 207 7.04 21.83 -20.52
C GLU A 207 6.46 21.48 -21.91
N ILE A 208 5.16 21.19 -21.99
CA ILE A 208 4.48 20.91 -23.26
C ILE A 208 3.65 22.13 -23.66
N GLU A 209 4.12 22.86 -24.66
CA GLU A 209 3.42 24.01 -25.23
C GLU A 209 2.51 23.58 -26.39
N LEU A 210 1.21 23.42 -26.11
CA LEU A 210 0.21 23.12 -27.13
C LEU A 210 -0.46 24.39 -27.66
N ASN A 211 -0.65 24.47 -28.97
CA ASN A 211 -1.49 25.52 -29.56
C ASN A 211 -2.98 25.31 -29.21
N PHE A 212 -3.82 26.32 -29.47
CA PHE A 212 -5.25 26.29 -29.13
C PHE A 212 -6.00 25.03 -29.63
N PHE A 213 -5.72 24.57 -30.85
CA PHE A 213 -6.38 23.39 -31.41
C PHE A 213 -5.87 22.11 -30.75
N GLN A 214 -4.55 21.96 -30.58
CA GLN A 214 -3.94 20.82 -29.88
C GLN A 214 -4.41 20.72 -28.42
N LYS A 215 -4.48 21.85 -27.69
CA LYS A 215 -4.98 21.90 -26.31
C LYS A 215 -6.44 21.46 -26.23
N LYS A 216 -7.28 21.89 -27.17
CA LYS A 216 -8.68 21.47 -27.27
C LYS A 216 -8.80 19.97 -27.57
N GLU A 217 -7.96 19.43 -28.46
CA GLU A 217 -7.91 18.01 -28.79
C GLU A 217 -7.47 17.16 -27.58
N LEU A 218 -6.41 17.58 -26.86
CA LEU A 218 -5.97 16.93 -25.62
C LEU A 218 -7.11 16.82 -24.62
N LEU A 219 -7.83 17.92 -24.35
CA LEU A 219 -8.95 17.93 -23.41
C LEU A 219 -10.15 17.09 -23.86
N GLN A 220 -10.28 16.81 -25.16
CA GLN A 220 -11.30 15.88 -25.69
C GLN A 220 -10.86 14.41 -25.59
N GLN A 221 -9.56 14.13 -25.69
CA GLN A 221 -9.00 12.77 -25.56
C GLN A 221 -8.82 12.36 -24.09
N LEU A 222 -8.53 13.30 -23.20
CA LEU A 222 -8.27 13.09 -21.76
C LEU A 222 -9.56 12.83 -20.97
N THR A 223 -10.13 11.63 -21.17
CA THR A 223 -11.39 11.18 -20.58
C THR A 223 -11.27 9.75 -20.03
N PRO A 224 -12.05 9.36 -19.00
CA PRO A 224 -12.00 8.00 -18.45
C PRO A 224 -12.25 6.91 -19.50
N GLY A 225 -11.35 5.91 -19.53
CA GLY A 225 -11.36 4.84 -20.54
C GLY A 225 -10.56 5.15 -21.81
N ALA A 226 -9.95 6.34 -21.94
CA ALA A 226 -8.98 6.61 -22.99
C ALA A 226 -7.81 5.61 -22.96
N GLN A 227 -7.32 5.23 -24.14
CA GLN A 227 -6.19 4.31 -24.33
C GLN A 227 -5.10 4.93 -25.24
N GLU A 228 -5.37 6.10 -25.81
CA GLU A 228 -4.54 6.76 -26.81
C GLU A 228 -4.80 8.28 -26.73
N ILE A 229 -3.72 9.06 -26.74
CA ILE A 229 -3.73 10.53 -26.76
C ILE A 229 -2.75 10.96 -27.86
N THR A 230 -3.22 10.94 -29.11
CA THR A 230 -2.40 11.11 -30.32
C THR A 230 -1.69 12.45 -30.40
N VAL A 231 -2.25 13.50 -29.80
CA VAL A 231 -1.65 14.85 -29.76
C VAL A 231 -0.35 14.89 -28.94
N LEU A 232 -0.10 13.89 -28.09
CA LEU A 232 1.12 13.76 -27.28
C LEU A 232 2.12 12.73 -27.82
N LYS A 233 1.92 12.16 -29.02
CA LYS A 233 2.79 11.10 -29.56
C LYS A 233 4.27 11.47 -29.72
N GLU A 234 4.59 12.76 -29.83
CA GLU A 234 5.96 13.28 -29.90
C GLU A 234 6.70 13.22 -28.53
N TYR A 235 5.96 12.93 -27.46
CA TYR A 235 6.46 12.67 -26.11
C TYR A 235 6.48 11.17 -25.78
N ASN A 236 6.65 10.30 -26.78
CA ASN A 236 6.88 8.88 -26.55
C ASN A 236 8.04 8.67 -25.56
N ASN A 237 7.94 7.62 -24.74
CA ASN A 237 8.88 7.34 -23.65
C ASN A 237 9.02 8.49 -22.62
N HIS A 238 7.91 9.18 -22.31
CA HIS A 238 7.81 10.12 -21.20
C HIS A 238 6.61 9.80 -20.30
N LEU A 239 6.78 10.01 -19.00
CA LEU A 239 5.69 10.15 -18.05
C LEU A 239 5.12 11.57 -18.18
N ILE A 240 3.86 11.68 -18.57
CA ILE A 240 3.13 12.94 -18.61
C ILE A 240 2.48 13.19 -17.26
N VAL A 241 2.57 14.43 -16.79
CA VAL A 241 1.81 14.94 -15.63
C VAL A 241 1.07 16.20 -16.07
N ILE A 242 -0.23 16.24 -15.82
CA ILE A 242 -1.11 17.37 -16.13
C ILE A 242 -1.85 17.83 -14.87
N GLN A 243 -1.89 19.14 -14.63
CA GLN A 243 -2.57 19.73 -13.48
C GLN A 243 -3.45 20.91 -13.89
N ASP A 244 -4.63 21.00 -13.29
CA ASP A 244 -5.46 22.21 -13.26
C ASP A 244 -5.50 22.75 -11.83
N GLN A 245 -4.74 23.81 -11.57
CA GLN A 245 -4.71 24.50 -10.27
C GLN A 245 -6.00 25.30 -10.00
N SER A 246 -6.83 25.55 -11.03
CA SER A 246 -8.12 26.24 -10.90
C SER A 246 -9.27 25.30 -10.49
N ASP A 247 -9.16 24.01 -10.81
CA ASP A 247 -10.10 22.95 -10.40
C ASP A 247 -9.54 22.23 -9.16
N ARG A 248 -10.13 22.47 -7.98
CA ARG A 248 -9.66 21.94 -6.70
C ARG A 248 -10.51 20.77 -6.24
N ILE A 249 -9.86 19.64 -5.96
CA ILE A 249 -10.47 18.40 -5.47
C ILE A 249 -9.70 17.91 -4.24
N GLY A 250 -10.04 16.74 -3.67
CA GLY A 250 -9.25 16.18 -2.57
C GLY A 250 -9.41 16.91 -1.24
N PHE A 251 -10.44 17.75 -1.04
CA PHE A 251 -10.58 18.53 0.19
C PHE A 251 -10.59 17.63 1.42
N ARG A 252 -9.72 17.91 2.40
CA ARG A 252 -9.51 17.00 3.54
C ARG A 252 -10.38 17.39 4.74
N ALA A 253 -11.23 16.48 5.18
CA ALA A 253 -12.16 16.74 6.28
C ALA A 253 -11.44 16.86 7.64
N GLY A 254 -11.78 17.88 8.42
CA GLY A 254 -11.30 18.12 9.79
C GLY A 254 -10.74 19.53 10.02
N SER A 255 -10.93 20.08 11.22
CA SER A 255 -10.59 21.47 11.58
C SER A 255 -9.14 21.86 11.27
N ARG A 256 -8.18 20.99 11.62
CA ARG A 256 -6.73 21.17 11.35
C ARG A 256 -6.34 21.13 9.86
N TYR A 257 -7.27 20.84 8.97
CA TYR A 257 -7.05 20.71 7.52
C TYR A 257 -7.84 21.71 6.69
N LYS A 258 -8.50 22.71 7.30
CA LYS A 258 -9.31 23.73 6.61
C LYS A 258 -8.59 24.28 5.36
N GLY A 259 -9.23 24.13 4.20
CA GLY A 259 -8.73 24.60 2.90
C GLY A 259 -7.66 23.73 2.23
N ARG A 260 -7.19 22.63 2.86
CA ARG A 260 -6.26 21.70 2.21
C ARG A 260 -6.99 20.86 1.17
N SER A 261 -6.50 20.95 -0.06
CA SER A 261 -7.01 20.30 -1.28
C SER A 261 -5.84 20.00 -2.22
N TRP A 262 -6.13 19.32 -3.32
CA TRP A 262 -5.23 19.06 -4.44
C TRP A 262 -5.75 19.82 -5.67
N ALA A 263 -4.83 20.16 -6.58
CA ALA A 263 -5.22 20.45 -7.95
C ALA A 263 -5.84 19.17 -8.54
N LYS A 264 -6.81 19.30 -9.45
CA LYS A 264 -7.16 18.17 -10.29
C LYS A 264 -5.93 17.82 -11.13
N GLU A 265 -5.48 16.59 -11.00
CA GLU A 265 -4.20 16.14 -11.53
C GLU A 265 -4.35 14.74 -12.10
N GLU A 266 -3.61 14.48 -13.17
CA GLU A 266 -3.53 13.19 -13.82
C GLU A 266 -2.09 12.88 -14.26
N LEU A 267 -1.71 11.61 -14.25
CA LEU A 267 -0.45 11.09 -14.75
C LEU A 267 -0.63 9.81 -15.57
N PHE A 268 0.05 9.74 -16.71
CA PHE A 268 0.06 8.60 -17.62
C PHE A 268 1.37 8.62 -18.41
N TYR A 269 1.84 7.46 -18.84
CA TYR A 269 3.04 7.33 -19.67
C TYR A 269 2.64 7.19 -21.14
N VAL A 270 3.39 7.81 -22.05
CA VAL A 270 3.11 7.76 -23.50
C VAL A 270 4.05 6.77 -24.20
N GLU A 271 3.44 5.78 -24.84
CA GLU A 271 4.04 4.82 -25.78
C GLU A 271 3.98 5.35 -27.23
N GLU A 272 4.49 4.54 -28.17
CA GLU A 272 4.44 4.78 -29.61
C GLU A 272 3.04 5.19 -30.12
N ASP A 273 3.04 6.07 -31.14
CA ASP A 273 1.85 6.69 -31.75
C ASP A 273 0.88 7.42 -30.79
N GLY A 274 1.27 7.62 -29.53
CA GLY A 274 0.45 8.29 -28.53
C GLY A 274 -0.40 7.34 -27.68
N ARG A 275 -0.15 6.02 -27.75
CA ARG A 275 -0.77 5.05 -26.81
C ARG A 275 -0.41 5.42 -25.37
N ILE A 276 -1.30 5.17 -24.41
CA ILE A 276 -1.04 5.51 -23.00
C ILE A 276 -1.06 4.31 -22.06
N LEU A 277 -0.21 4.36 -21.04
CA LEU A 277 -0.23 3.48 -19.88
C LEU A 277 -0.63 4.29 -18.63
N GLY A 278 -1.56 3.74 -17.84
CA GLY A 278 -2.18 4.41 -16.70
C GLY A 278 -3.53 5.02 -17.09
N ASP A 279 -4.60 4.50 -16.47
CA ASP A 279 -5.97 4.92 -16.80
C ASP A 279 -6.21 6.40 -16.48
N ILE A 280 -6.98 7.09 -17.31
CA ILE A 280 -7.48 8.43 -16.97
C ILE A 280 -8.64 8.30 -15.97
N ALA A 281 -8.55 8.99 -14.84
CA ALA A 281 -9.53 8.94 -13.75
C ALA A 281 -10.51 10.13 -13.75
N TRP A 282 -10.17 11.22 -14.46
CA TRP A 282 -10.93 12.48 -14.41
C TRP A 282 -11.12 13.09 -15.79
N ASN A 283 -12.26 13.76 -15.98
CA ASN A 283 -12.42 14.75 -17.07
C ASN A 283 -11.85 16.09 -16.63
N PHE A 284 -11.12 16.74 -17.54
CA PHE A 284 -10.57 18.09 -17.39
C PHE A 284 -11.39 19.11 -18.19
N LYS A 285 -11.55 20.32 -17.64
CA LYS A 285 -12.14 21.45 -18.36
C LYS A 285 -11.06 22.33 -19.00
N ASP A 286 -9.94 22.44 -18.30
CA ASP A 286 -8.74 23.15 -18.71
C ASP A 286 -7.51 22.49 -18.02
N TYR A 287 -6.32 23.03 -18.23
CA TYR A 287 -5.12 22.75 -17.44
C TYR A 287 -4.22 23.98 -17.34
N THR A 288 -3.48 24.05 -16.23
CA THR A 288 -2.52 25.11 -15.90
C THR A 288 -1.05 24.68 -15.99
N ASP A 289 -0.78 23.37 -15.90
CA ASP A 289 0.56 22.78 -15.98
C ASP A 289 0.49 21.48 -16.80
N LEU A 290 1.45 21.26 -17.71
CA LEU A 290 1.54 20.04 -18.52
C LEU A 290 3.01 19.75 -18.82
N LYS A 291 3.53 18.67 -18.24
CA LYS A 291 4.96 18.31 -18.27
C LYS A 291 5.20 16.89 -18.76
N ALA A 292 6.24 16.73 -19.57
CA ALA A 292 6.81 15.45 -19.95
C ALA A 292 8.09 15.18 -19.15
N TYR A 293 8.04 14.21 -18.24
CA TYR A 293 9.19 13.69 -17.51
C TYR A 293 9.81 12.53 -18.31
N PRO A 294 11.11 12.56 -18.63
CA PRO A 294 11.71 11.50 -19.44
C PRO A 294 11.66 10.15 -18.72
N ALA A 295 11.51 9.09 -19.50
CA ALA A 295 11.89 7.75 -19.09
C ALA A 295 13.07 7.27 -19.94
N GLU A 296 14.03 6.61 -19.30
CA GLU A 296 15.25 6.18 -19.97
C GLU A 296 15.03 4.89 -20.75
N ASN A 297 15.81 4.70 -21.83
CA ASN A 297 15.75 3.48 -22.62
C ASN A 297 16.24 2.22 -21.86
N SER A 298 16.87 2.40 -20.70
CA SER A 298 17.45 1.34 -19.87
C SER A 298 17.27 1.59 -18.36
N TYR A 299 17.25 0.51 -17.58
CA TYR A 299 17.21 0.62 -16.12
C TYR A 299 18.53 1.12 -15.54
N LEU A 300 18.42 1.95 -14.49
CA LEU A 300 19.51 2.21 -13.56
C LEU A 300 19.30 1.32 -12.33
N THR A 301 20.32 0.57 -11.95
CA THR A 301 20.28 -0.31 -10.76
C THR A 301 21.20 0.23 -9.68
N LEU A 302 20.67 0.40 -8.47
CA LEU A 302 21.44 0.60 -7.23
C LEU A 302 21.36 -0.68 -6.42
N GLU A 303 22.48 -1.37 -6.24
CA GLU A 303 22.51 -2.68 -5.60
C GLU A 303 23.49 -2.75 -4.42
N GLY A 304 23.04 -3.35 -3.33
CA GLY A 304 23.83 -3.47 -2.10
C GLY A 304 23.85 -2.19 -1.29
N GLY A 305 24.61 -2.22 -0.20
CA GLY A 305 24.77 -1.10 0.73
C GLY A 305 23.99 -1.26 2.03
N SER A 306 24.70 -1.08 3.16
CA SER A 306 24.12 -0.98 4.51
C SER A 306 24.23 0.46 5.00
N PHE A 307 23.13 1.02 5.48
CA PHE A 307 23.04 2.41 5.94
C PHE A 307 22.77 2.45 7.44
N TYR A 308 23.71 2.98 8.21
CA TYR A 308 23.53 3.33 9.60
C TYR A 308 23.18 4.81 9.71
N LEU A 309 22.13 5.11 10.47
CA LEU A 309 21.60 6.46 10.68
C LEU A 309 21.81 6.85 12.14
N SER A 310 22.33 8.06 12.40
CA SER A 310 22.68 8.43 13.78
C SER A 310 21.48 8.66 14.72
N GLY A 311 20.27 8.85 14.18
CA GLY A 311 19.05 9.09 14.97
C GLY A 311 18.94 10.50 15.57
N ASP A 312 19.94 11.36 15.33
CA ASP A 312 20.08 12.70 15.90
C ASP A 312 18.98 13.69 15.46
N VAL A 313 18.80 14.73 16.29
CA VAL A 313 18.05 15.92 15.90
C VAL A 313 18.89 16.77 14.93
N PRO A 314 18.34 17.21 13.79
CA PRO A 314 19.03 18.14 12.89
C PRO A 314 19.37 19.48 13.56
N GLU A 315 20.47 20.13 13.15
CA GLU A 315 20.85 21.46 13.64
C GLU A 315 19.82 22.56 13.34
N SER A 316 18.93 22.34 12.38
CA SER A 316 17.82 23.24 12.06
C SER A 316 16.78 23.29 13.19
N GLN A 317 16.69 24.41 13.91
CA GLN A 317 15.69 24.66 14.96
C GLN A 317 14.22 24.67 14.48
N LYS A 318 13.95 24.55 13.18
CA LYS A 318 12.58 24.49 12.64
C LYS A 318 12.14 23.03 12.47
N VAL A 319 11.06 22.66 13.16
CA VAL A 319 10.38 21.36 12.98
C VAL A 319 9.65 21.36 11.63
N MET A 320 10.12 20.54 10.72
CA MET A 320 9.59 20.37 9.36
C MET A 320 10.12 19.08 8.72
N TYR A 321 9.53 18.67 7.59
CA TYR A 321 9.95 17.48 6.86
C TYR A 321 11.37 17.58 6.29
N ILE A 322 12.21 16.59 6.60
CA ILE A 322 13.60 16.47 6.17
C ILE A 322 13.83 15.22 5.31
N HIS A 323 14.89 15.22 4.50
CA HIS A 323 15.36 14.02 3.81
C HIS A 323 16.59 13.45 4.51
N ASN A 324 16.69 12.12 4.53
CA ASN A 324 17.76 11.39 5.23
C ASN A 324 18.36 10.22 4.41
N GLY A 325 18.04 10.14 3.12
CA GLY A 325 18.51 9.09 2.21
C GLY A 325 18.45 9.54 0.75
N PHE A 326 17.60 8.88 -0.03
CA PHE A 326 17.44 9.04 -1.48
C PHE A 326 16.22 9.89 -1.85
N VAL A 327 16.39 10.76 -2.86
CA VAL A 327 15.28 11.17 -3.75
C VAL A 327 15.49 10.52 -5.11
N VAL A 328 14.45 9.88 -5.64
CA VAL A 328 14.43 9.25 -6.96
C VAL A 328 13.46 10.02 -7.83
N SER A 329 13.98 10.65 -8.88
CA SER A 329 13.21 11.32 -9.93
C SER A 329 13.69 10.91 -11.32
N ARG A 330 14.14 9.65 -11.43
CA ARG A 330 14.50 8.96 -12.66
C ARG A 330 13.55 7.77 -12.80
N SER A 331 12.88 7.66 -13.93
CA SER A 331 12.06 6.49 -14.27
C SER A 331 12.95 5.26 -14.49
N ARG A 332 12.37 4.06 -14.65
CA ARG A 332 13.11 2.81 -14.89
C ARG A 332 14.28 2.64 -13.92
N THR A 333 13.99 2.70 -12.62
CA THR A 333 15.00 2.60 -11.55
C THR A 333 14.72 1.39 -10.67
N ILE A 334 15.76 0.60 -10.41
CA ILE A 334 15.72 -0.53 -9.47
C ILE A 334 16.66 -0.20 -8.31
N ILE A 335 16.15 -0.23 -7.08
CA ILE A 335 16.98 -0.17 -5.87
C ILE A 335 16.80 -1.49 -5.13
N GLN A 336 17.89 -2.22 -4.92
CA GLN A 336 17.82 -3.58 -4.39
C GLN A 336 18.91 -3.96 -3.39
N ASN A 337 18.61 -4.98 -2.58
CA ASN A 337 19.54 -5.64 -1.66
C ASN A 337 20.13 -4.67 -0.61
N GLN A 338 19.29 -3.83 0.00
CA GLN A 338 19.70 -2.76 0.93
C GLN A 338 19.20 -2.97 2.36
N TRP A 339 20.01 -2.53 3.33
CA TRP A 339 19.66 -2.55 4.75
C TRP A 339 19.78 -1.15 5.34
N VAL A 340 18.77 -0.70 6.07
CA VAL A 340 18.77 0.60 6.76
C VAL A 340 18.49 0.39 8.24
N GLY A 341 19.34 0.91 9.11
CA GLY A 341 19.22 0.81 10.57
C GLY A 341 19.73 2.05 11.29
N LEU A 342 19.47 2.13 12.59
CA LEU A 342 20.18 3.07 13.45
C LEU A 342 21.60 2.56 13.70
N GLU A 343 22.53 3.48 13.95
CA GLU A 343 23.86 3.16 14.50
C GLU A 343 23.73 2.24 15.73
N PRO A 344 24.72 1.35 16.00
CA PRO A 344 24.75 0.55 17.21
C PRO A 344 24.56 1.42 18.47
N GLU A 345 23.69 0.95 19.38
CA GLU A 345 23.32 1.64 20.63
C GLU A 345 22.56 2.98 20.49
N ALA A 346 22.43 3.54 19.28
CA ALA A 346 21.69 4.77 19.05
C ALA A 346 20.16 4.59 19.17
N ARG A 347 19.46 5.72 19.33
CA ARG A 347 18.00 5.81 19.38
C ARG A 347 17.53 6.93 18.47
N ASP A 348 16.34 6.80 17.90
CA ASP A 348 15.71 7.90 17.17
C ASP A 348 15.22 8.96 18.16
N ILE A 349 16.00 10.02 18.35
CA ILE A 349 15.66 11.18 19.18
C ILE A 349 15.16 12.37 18.35
N SER A 350 15.11 12.24 17.02
CA SER A 350 14.70 13.31 16.13
C SER A 350 13.25 13.74 16.40
N MET A 351 13.03 15.06 16.40
CA MET A 351 11.69 15.67 16.47
C MET A 351 11.17 16.10 15.09
N ASN A 352 12.02 16.03 14.06
CA ASN A 352 11.65 16.39 12.70
C ASN A 352 11.05 15.17 11.98
N PRO A 353 9.86 15.29 11.38
CA PRO A 353 9.32 14.21 10.58
C PRO A 353 10.22 13.94 9.37
N ARG A 354 10.48 12.66 9.05
CA ARG A 354 11.27 12.27 7.88
C ARG A 354 10.35 12.07 6.66
N SER A 355 10.76 12.59 5.50
CA SER A 355 10.01 12.46 4.23
C SER A 355 9.98 11.03 3.68
N GLY A 356 10.95 10.20 4.09
CA GLY A 356 11.25 8.90 3.49
C GLY A 356 12.75 8.76 3.27
N PHE A 357 13.33 7.65 3.73
CA PHE A 357 14.69 7.27 3.34
C PHE A 357 14.76 6.95 1.83
N TYR A 358 13.69 6.42 1.25
CA TYR A 358 13.45 6.51 -0.19
C TYR A 358 12.28 7.46 -0.45
N THR A 359 12.53 8.56 -1.18
CA THR A 359 11.48 9.45 -1.67
C THR A 359 11.37 9.33 -3.18
N LEU A 360 10.26 8.82 -3.72
CA LEU A 360 10.06 8.71 -5.18
C LEU A 360 9.16 9.85 -5.68
N SER A 361 9.52 10.54 -6.77
CA SER A 361 8.72 11.66 -7.30
C SER A 361 8.76 11.78 -8.82
N ASN A 362 7.58 11.80 -9.46
CA ASN A 362 7.41 11.89 -10.92
C ASN A 362 8.15 10.76 -11.63
N VAL A 363 7.85 9.51 -11.27
CA VAL A 363 8.55 8.33 -11.78
C VAL A 363 7.61 7.34 -12.44
N PHE A 364 8.07 6.80 -13.55
CA PHE A 364 7.50 5.62 -14.21
C PHE A 364 8.38 4.41 -13.96
N ASP A 365 7.77 3.27 -13.64
CA ASP A 365 8.40 1.95 -13.59
C ASP A 365 9.62 1.90 -12.64
N VAL A 366 9.35 1.88 -11.34
CA VAL A 366 10.37 1.87 -10.29
C VAL A 366 10.13 0.71 -9.34
N THR A 367 11.20 -0.03 -9.04
CA THR A 367 11.17 -1.17 -8.12
C THR A 367 12.07 -0.92 -6.91
N LEU A 368 11.52 -1.16 -5.71
CA LEU A 368 12.27 -1.28 -4.46
C LEU A 368 12.21 -2.75 -4.03
N GLU A 369 13.35 -3.44 -3.96
CA GLU A 369 13.41 -4.91 -3.81
C GLU A 369 14.41 -5.40 -2.76
N ASN A 370 14.04 -6.40 -1.95
CA ASN A 370 14.92 -6.99 -0.93
C ASN A 370 15.50 -5.94 0.05
N ILE A 371 14.64 -5.05 0.55
CA ILE A 371 15.04 -3.92 1.39
C ILE A 371 14.57 -4.10 2.84
N ARG A 372 15.48 -3.94 3.80
CA ARG A 372 15.12 -3.70 5.21
C ARG A 372 15.10 -2.20 5.49
N LEU A 373 14.05 -1.72 6.14
CA LEU A 373 13.86 -0.32 6.52
C LEU A 373 13.58 -0.12 8.02
N ILE A 374 13.52 1.15 8.42
CA ILE A 374 13.09 1.62 9.73
C ILE A 374 11.71 2.30 9.57
N PRO A 375 10.63 1.81 10.18
CA PRO A 375 9.50 2.68 10.51
C PRO A 375 9.90 3.54 11.71
N TRP A 376 9.69 4.85 11.64
CA TRP A 376 10.18 5.78 12.65
C TRP A 376 9.22 5.91 13.85
N GLU A 377 9.77 6.21 15.02
CA GLU A 377 8.98 6.51 16.21
C GLU A 377 8.18 7.80 16.02
N GLN A 378 6.95 7.82 16.54
CA GLN A 378 6.13 9.03 16.63
C GLN A 378 5.60 9.23 18.04
N ASN A 379 5.09 8.15 18.65
CA ASN A 379 4.49 8.17 19.97
C ASN A 379 5.58 7.91 21.02
N ARG A 380 5.94 8.93 21.80
CA ARG A 380 6.95 8.85 22.87
C ARG A 380 6.28 9.09 24.23
N GLU A 381 5.40 8.15 24.60
CA GLU A 381 4.61 8.21 25.83
C GLU A 381 5.50 8.38 27.07
N GLY A 382 5.20 9.38 27.89
CA GLY A 382 5.99 9.75 29.08
C GLY A 382 6.98 10.90 28.85
N GLU A 383 7.16 11.34 27.59
CA GLU A 383 7.92 12.54 27.24
C GLU A 383 6.98 13.66 26.72
N ASP A 384 7.35 14.93 26.88
CA ASP A 384 6.58 16.08 26.34
C ASP A 384 6.65 16.20 24.78
N ARG A 385 6.95 15.09 24.06
CA ARG A 385 7.66 15.14 22.76
C ARG A 385 7.26 14.05 21.76
N ASP A 386 5.98 13.97 21.42
CA ASP A 386 5.54 13.27 20.21
C ASP A 386 6.00 13.99 18.93
N VAL A 387 6.29 13.23 17.86
CA VAL A 387 6.60 13.82 16.54
C VAL A 387 5.30 14.39 15.93
N PRO A 388 5.18 15.70 15.64
CA PRO A 388 3.90 16.35 15.39
C PRO A 388 3.25 16.04 14.02
N ALA A 389 3.87 15.18 13.22
CA ALA A 389 3.41 14.80 11.88
C ALA A 389 3.76 13.33 11.60
N GLY A 390 3.28 12.80 10.46
CA GLY A 390 3.74 11.50 9.98
C GLY A 390 5.22 11.53 9.64
N THR A 391 5.92 10.43 9.91
CA THR A 391 7.37 10.27 9.66
C THR A 391 7.61 8.92 9.00
N TYR A 392 8.38 8.89 7.92
CA TYR A 392 8.33 7.78 6.95
C TYR A 392 9.72 7.22 6.61
N GLY A 393 9.76 5.91 6.35
CA GLY A 393 10.86 5.21 5.69
C GLY A 393 10.76 5.25 4.16
N ILE A 394 9.55 5.32 3.60
CA ILE A 394 9.30 5.56 2.17
C ILE A 394 8.24 6.64 2.00
N GLY A 395 8.43 7.58 1.08
CA GLY A 395 7.43 8.62 0.80
C GLY A 395 7.53 9.17 -0.61
N GLY A 396 6.68 10.15 -0.92
CA GLY A 396 6.65 10.82 -2.22
C GLY A 396 5.29 10.81 -2.90
N SER A 397 5.28 11.04 -4.22
CA SER A 397 4.06 11.16 -5.01
C SER A 397 4.28 11.03 -6.52
N ARG A 398 3.21 10.82 -7.29
CA ARG A 398 3.22 10.77 -8.77
C ARG A 398 4.04 9.59 -9.26
N TRP A 399 3.51 8.42 -8.96
CA TRP A 399 4.11 7.11 -9.23
C TRP A 399 3.25 6.40 -10.25
N LEU A 400 3.85 5.90 -11.34
CA LEU A 400 3.17 5.00 -12.27
C LEU A 400 3.98 3.71 -12.39
N ASN A 401 3.32 2.55 -12.28
CA ASN A 401 3.94 1.22 -12.33
C ASN A 401 5.05 1.02 -11.26
N THR A 402 4.82 1.46 -10.02
CA THR A 402 5.79 1.25 -8.92
C THR A 402 5.56 -0.09 -8.21
N THR A 403 6.64 -0.81 -7.92
CA THR A 403 6.59 -2.11 -7.22
C THR A 403 7.47 -2.10 -5.96
N PHE A 404 6.90 -2.53 -4.84
CA PHE A 404 7.62 -2.89 -3.63
C PHE A 404 7.64 -4.41 -3.52
N ARG A 405 8.84 -5.01 -3.48
CA ARG A 405 9.02 -6.47 -3.43
C ARG A 405 9.92 -6.86 -2.26
N ASN A 406 9.48 -7.83 -1.46
CA ASN A 406 10.29 -8.37 -0.35
C ASN A 406 10.87 -7.27 0.58
N ILE A 407 10.07 -6.24 0.89
CA ILE A 407 10.46 -5.16 1.80
C ILE A 407 10.03 -5.54 3.23
N THR A 408 10.97 -5.45 4.18
CA THR A 408 10.72 -5.65 5.61
C THR A 408 10.85 -4.33 6.38
N ALA A 409 9.73 -3.87 6.97
CA ALA A 409 9.66 -2.67 7.78
C ALA A 409 8.50 -2.75 8.80
N GLU A 410 8.67 -3.64 9.77
CA GLU A 410 7.73 -3.78 10.89
C GLU A 410 8.02 -2.81 12.02
N GLY A 411 6.96 -2.39 12.72
CA GLY A 411 7.04 -1.52 13.87
C GLY A 411 5.85 -1.76 14.80
N THR A 412 6.06 -1.46 16.08
CA THR A 412 5.06 -1.51 17.16
C THR A 412 4.15 -0.28 17.15
N MET A 413 3.26 -0.14 18.15
CA MET A 413 2.40 1.04 18.32
C MET A 413 3.17 2.36 18.60
N LEU A 414 4.45 2.28 18.96
CA LEU A 414 5.35 3.44 19.09
C LEU A 414 5.64 4.10 17.73
N HIS A 415 5.69 3.28 16.68
CA HIS A 415 6.14 3.67 15.35
C HIS A 415 4.99 4.17 14.48
N TRP A 416 5.23 5.18 13.65
CA TRP A 416 4.31 5.57 12.59
C TRP A 416 4.30 4.53 11.45
N GLY A 417 3.41 4.72 10.47
CA GLY A 417 3.44 3.90 9.26
C GLY A 417 4.72 4.13 8.46
N VAL A 418 5.38 3.06 8.03
CA VAL A 418 6.63 3.14 7.24
C VAL A 418 6.49 3.98 5.97
N PHE A 419 5.30 4.02 5.34
CA PHE A 419 5.07 4.88 4.20
C PHE A 419 3.76 5.66 4.24
N GLY A 420 3.72 6.73 3.46
CA GLY A 420 2.56 7.58 3.22
C GLY A 420 2.72 8.39 1.94
N THR A 421 1.88 8.14 0.93
CA THR A 421 2.09 8.59 -0.45
C THR A 421 0.84 9.27 -1.03
N ASN A 422 0.94 9.84 -2.25
CA ASN A 422 -0.17 10.49 -2.96
C ASN A 422 -0.01 10.32 -4.49
N MET A 423 -1.10 10.28 -5.24
CA MET A 423 -1.08 10.20 -6.72
C MET A 423 -0.28 8.98 -7.21
N ASN A 424 -0.72 7.79 -6.83
CA ASN A 424 -0.09 6.52 -7.21
C ASN A 424 -0.98 5.82 -8.23
N LYS A 425 -0.40 5.29 -9.32
CA LYS A 425 -1.09 4.49 -10.33
C LYS A 425 -0.37 3.16 -10.59
N ASN A 426 -1.13 2.08 -10.69
CA ASN A 426 -0.62 0.72 -10.87
C ASN A 426 0.43 0.34 -9.81
N PHE A 427 0.11 0.54 -8.53
CA PHE A 427 1.02 0.31 -7.41
C PHE A 427 0.94 -1.14 -6.91
N ARG A 428 2.11 -1.79 -6.73
CA ARG A 428 2.22 -3.20 -6.33
C ARG A 428 3.01 -3.36 -5.03
N VAL A 429 2.53 -4.24 -4.15
CA VAL A 429 3.19 -4.67 -2.91
C VAL A 429 3.20 -6.19 -2.89
N GLU A 430 4.39 -6.78 -3.02
CA GLU A 430 4.60 -8.21 -3.29
C GLU A 430 5.54 -8.83 -2.24
N ASN A 431 5.15 -9.93 -1.60
CA ASN A 431 6.00 -10.65 -0.62
C ASN A 431 6.52 -9.77 0.54
N CYS A 432 5.79 -8.73 0.94
CA CYS A 432 6.28 -7.69 1.84
C CYS A 432 5.82 -7.90 3.30
N ARG A 433 6.62 -7.40 4.26
CA ARG A 433 6.32 -7.40 5.69
C ARG A 433 6.41 -5.98 6.25
N LEU A 434 5.31 -5.23 6.16
CA LEU A 434 5.27 -3.78 6.39
C LEU A 434 4.29 -3.42 7.50
N ASN A 435 4.57 -2.45 8.36
CA ASN A 435 3.61 -2.07 9.40
C ASN A 435 2.35 -1.33 8.87
N ARG A 436 2.37 -0.83 7.64
CA ARG A 436 1.30 -0.07 6.98
C ARG A 436 1.36 -0.19 5.46
N VAL A 437 0.20 -0.05 4.81
CA VAL A 437 0.07 0.44 3.43
C VAL A 437 -0.75 1.73 3.46
N ASP A 438 -0.22 2.86 2.99
CA ASP A 438 -0.93 4.15 3.04
C ASP A 438 -0.78 5.02 1.80
N VAL A 439 -1.92 5.33 1.18
CA VAL A 439 -2.03 6.37 0.15
C VAL A 439 -3.07 7.38 0.64
N HIS A 440 -2.62 8.61 0.88
CA HIS A 440 -3.46 9.69 1.41
C HIS A 440 -4.53 10.11 0.42
N PHE A 441 -4.11 10.40 -0.81
CA PHE A 441 -4.98 10.84 -1.89
C PHE A 441 -4.63 10.12 -3.19
N HIS A 442 -5.67 9.59 -3.85
CA HIS A 442 -5.64 9.07 -5.21
C HIS A 442 -4.62 7.94 -5.47
N CYS A 443 -4.93 6.73 -5.00
CA CYS A 443 -4.38 5.49 -5.53
C CYS A 443 -5.30 4.96 -6.64
N TRP A 444 -4.79 4.77 -7.85
CA TRP A 444 -5.54 4.17 -8.95
C TRP A 444 -4.92 2.85 -9.38
N ASN A 445 -5.64 1.75 -9.22
CA ASN A 445 -5.11 0.39 -9.32
C ASN A 445 -4.05 0.07 -8.22
N LEU A 446 -4.37 -0.90 -7.36
CA LEU A 446 -3.54 -1.33 -6.22
C LEU A 446 -3.53 -2.86 -6.13
N THR A 447 -2.34 -3.46 -6.11
CA THR A 447 -2.17 -4.90 -5.90
C THR A 447 -1.35 -5.16 -4.64
N ILE A 448 -1.85 -5.98 -3.73
CA ILE A 448 -1.13 -6.46 -2.54
C ILE A 448 -1.19 -7.99 -2.54
N LYS A 449 -0.04 -8.67 -2.62
CA LYS A 449 0.03 -10.14 -2.66
C LYS A 449 1.04 -10.71 -1.69
N ASP A 450 0.72 -11.87 -1.14
CA ASP A 450 1.61 -12.72 -0.34
C ASP A 450 2.30 -11.97 0.81
N SER A 451 1.59 -11.01 1.42
CA SER A 451 2.16 -10.00 2.31
C SER A 451 1.60 -10.06 3.73
N LEU A 452 2.36 -9.53 4.69
CA LEU A 452 1.90 -9.27 6.05
C LEU A 452 1.93 -7.77 6.34
N ILE A 453 0.76 -7.20 6.61
CA ILE A 453 0.57 -5.79 6.95
C ILE A 453 0.31 -5.67 8.46
N GLY A 454 1.08 -4.83 9.14
CA GLY A 454 1.03 -4.69 10.59
C GLY A 454 -0.07 -3.77 11.13
N ASN A 455 0.11 -3.33 12.37
CA ASN A 455 -0.88 -2.65 13.20
C ASN A 455 -1.37 -1.28 12.71
N ARG A 456 -0.72 -0.64 11.73
CA ARG A 456 -1.23 0.60 11.10
C ARG A 456 -2.12 0.31 9.88
N GLY A 457 -2.17 -0.94 9.43
CA GLY A 457 -3.15 -1.47 8.47
C GLY A 457 -3.03 -0.95 7.04
N ILE A 458 -4.04 -1.27 6.23
CA ILE A 458 -4.18 -0.80 4.84
C ILE A 458 -5.13 0.40 4.84
N SER A 459 -4.63 1.57 4.46
CA SER A 459 -5.30 2.87 4.63
C SER A 459 -5.21 3.67 3.33
N VAL A 460 -6.26 3.65 2.50
CA VAL A 460 -6.18 4.15 1.11
C VAL A 460 -7.41 4.94 0.68
N THR A 461 -7.28 5.72 -0.38
CA THR A 461 -8.39 6.37 -1.10
C THR A 461 -8.06 6.45 -2.59
N GLY A 462 -9.04 6.20 -3.47
CA GLY A 462 -8.86 6.37 -4.91
C GLY A 462 -9.88 5.65 -5.79
N GLY A 463 -9.43 4.68 -6.58
CA GLY A 463 -10.27 3.96 -7.54
C GLY A 463 -9.50 2.99 -8.44
N GLY A 464 -10.13 2.56 -9.52
CA GLY A 464 -9.61 1.48 -10.36
C GLY A 464 -9.69 0.12 -9.66
N GLU A 465 -8.82 -0.81 -10.02
CA GLU A 465 -8.82 -2.18 -9.52
C GLU A 465 -7.95 -2.37 -8.27
N MET A 466 -8.58 -2.72 -7.13
CA MET A 466 -7.86 -3.20 -5.95
C MET A 466 -7.89 -4.73 -5.91
N ILE A 467 -6.72 -5.37 -5.89
CA ILE A 467 -6.55 -6.81 -5.69
C ILE A 467 -5.73 -7.03 -4.42
N ILE A 468 -6.27 -7.79 -3.47
CA ILE A 468 -5.56 -8.22 -2.27
C ILE A 468 -5.67 -9.74 -2.14
N GLU A 469 -4.53 -10.43 -2.22
CA GLU A 469 -4.48 -11.90 -2.23
C GLU A 469 -3.46 -12.43 -1.22
N ASN A 470 -3.75 -13.59 -0.61
CA ASN A 470 -2.82 -14.33 0.27
C ASN A 470 -2.24 -13.47 1.43
N THR A 471 -2.98 -12.46 1.90
CA THR A 471 -2.44 -11.38 2.73
C THR A 471 -3.05 -11.37 4.12
N THR A 472 -2.21 -11.15 5.14
CA THR A 472 -2.62 -10.98 6.54
C THR A 472 -2.49 -9.52 6.96
N CYS A 473 -3.51 -8.95 7.61
CA CYS A 473 -3.50 -7.60 8.19
C CYS A 473 -3.70 -7.65 9.71
N GLU A 474 -2.79 -7.07 10.50
CA GLU A 474 -2.81 -7.10 11.97
C GLU A 474 -3.53 -5.89 12.61
N ASN A 475 -4.73 -5.57 12.13
CA ASN A 475 -5.48 -4.38 12.53
C ASN A 475 -6.94 -4.75 12.93
N ARG A 476 -7.73 -3.78 13.38
CA ARG A 476 -9.20 -3.94 13.49
C ARG A 476 -9.91 -3.76 12.15
N PHE A 477 -9.27 -3.14 11.16
CA PHE A 477 -9.79 -2.99 9.79
C PHE A 477 -8.86 -3.72 8.81
N PHE A 478 -9.38 -4.59 7.94
CA PHE A 478 -8.54 -5.17 6.88
C PHE A 478 -8.20 -4.10 5.83
N ILE A 479 -9.21 -3.41 5.29
CA ILE A 479 -9.09 -2.17 4.51
C ILE A 479 -9.81 -1.03 5.25
N ASN A 480 -9.11 0.10 5.42
CA ASN A 480 -9.65 1.38 5.83
C ASN A 480 -9.66 2.35 4.64
N LEU A 481 -10.83 2.58 4.04
CA LEU A 481 -11.01 3.67 3.08
C LEU A 481 -11.03 4.99 3.86
N ARG A 482 -10.14 5.92 3.55
CA ARG A 482 -9.82 7.00 4.49
C ARG A 482 -10.99 7.96 4.72
N ARG A 483 -11.49 7.97 5.96
CA ARG A 483 -12.57 8.86 6.44
C ARG A 483 -12.32 10.35 6.20
N ASP A 484 -11.06 10.80 6.21
CA ASP A 484 -10.68 12.20 5.98
C ASP A 484 -10.62 12.58 4.49
N PHE A 485 -10.82 11.61 3.59
CA PHE A 485 -10.90 11.73 2.14
C PHE A 485 -12.11 10.97 1.58
N GLY A 486 -13.27 11.14 2.22
CA GLY A 486 -14.55 10.65 1.71
C GLY A 486 -14.75 9.14 1.74
N ALA A 487 -13.81 8.38 2.32
CA ALA A 487 -13.82 6.93 2.33
C ALA A 487 -14.06 6.31 0.93
N LYS A 488 -13.43 6.88 -0.11
CA LYS A 488 -13.69 6.55 -1.51
C LYS A 488 -12.81 5.43 -2.06
N TRP A 489 -13.44 4.47 -2.74
CA TRP A 489 -12.81 3.70 -3.82
C TRP A 489 -13.74 3.62 -5.03
N ASP A 490 -13.35 4.21 -6.16
CA ASP A 490 -14.17 4.22 -7.39
C ASP A 490 -13.64 3.22 -8.41
N GLY A 491 -14.05 1.96 -8.25
CA GLY A 491 -13.64 0.85 -9.11
C GLY A 491 -13.91 -0.50 -8.45
N SER A 492 -13.19 -1.54 -8.85
CA SER A 492 -13.33 -2.90 -8.30
C SER A 492 -12.50 -3.09 -7.04
N ILE A 493 -13.01 -3.86 -6.08
CA ILE A 493 -12.23 -4.41 -4.96
C ILE A 493 -12.39 -5.93 -4.95
N VAL A 494 -11.28 -6.64 -4.99
CA VAL A 494 -11.19 -8.11 -4.95
C VAL A 494 -10.27 -8.50 -3.79
N ILE A 495 -10.78 -9.32 -2.88
CA ILE A 495 -10.05 -9.87 -1.73
C ILE A 495 -10.16 -11.40 -1.79
N LYS A 496 -9.03 -12.12 -1.82
CA LYS A 496 -9.03 -13.59 -1.89
C LYS A 496 -8.03 -14.21 -0.90
N ASN A 497 -8.43 -15.27 -0.20
CA ASN A 497 -7.55 -16.04 0.71
C ASN A 497 -6.80 -15.13 1.71
N CYS A 498 -7.55 -14.30 2.45
CA CYS A 498 -7.00 -13.23 3.28
C CYS A 498 -7.40 -13.36 4.75
N ARG A 499 -6.62 -12.72 5.63
CA ARG A 499 -6.81 -12.82 7.08
C ARG A 499 -6.71 -11.47 7.80
N LEU A 500 -7.67 -11.17 8.66
CA LEU A 500 -7.61 -10.07 9.62
C LEU A 500 -7.20 -10.63 10.99
N LYS A 501 -6.21 -10.01 11.66
CA LYS A 501 -5.74 -10.36 13.01
C LYS A 501 -5.88 -9.16 13.95
N PRO A 502 -7.04 -8.96 14.59
CA PRO A 502 -7.24 -7.86 15.51
C PRO A 502 -6.33 -7.98 16.73
N LYS A 503 -5.83 -6.84 17.23
CA LYS A 503 -4.91 -6.77 18.38
C LYS A 503 -5.54 -6.13 19.63
N THR A 504 -6.80 -5.67 19.54
CA THR A 504 -7.49 -4.92 20.58
C THR A 504 -8.97 -5.33 20.66
N ASP A 505 -9.58 -5.23 21.85
CA ASP A 505 -11.02 -5.44 22.06
C ASP A 505 -11.82 -4.26 21.46
N SER A 506 -11.99 -4.28 20.14
CA SER A 506 -12.70 -3.27 19.36
C SER A 506 -13.49 -3.91 18.23
N GLU A 507 -14.51 -3.23 17.71
CA GLU A 507 -15.23 -3.67 16.52
C GLU A 507 -14.26 -3.85 15.33
N THR A 508 -14.50 -4.88 14.52
CA THR A 508 -13.63 -5.23 13.39
C THR A 508 -14.38 -5.19 12.07
N PHE A 509 -13.70 -4.79 10.99
CA PHE A 509 -14.31 -4.66 9.66
C PHE A 509 -13.39 -5.25 8.59
N ILE A 510 -13.94 -5.99 7.62
CA ILE A 510 -13.18 -6.33 6.41
C ILE A 510 -12.99 -5.05 5.58
N LEU A 511 -14.08 -4.32 5.31
CA LEU A 511 -14.03 -3.00 4.68
C LEU A 511 -14.63 -1.93 5.59
N TYR A 512 -13.82 -0.94 5.96
CA TYR A 512 -14.27 0.24 6.68
C TYR A 512 -14.36 1.44 5.72
N SER A 513 -15.59 1.86 5.41
CA SER A 513 -15.94 2.86 4.41
C SER A 513 -16.85 3.95 5.00
N MET A 514 -16.43 4.53 6.13
CA MET A 514 -17.19 5.58 6.83
C MET A 514 -16.58 6.95 6.57
N ALA A 515 -17.24 7.75 5.73
CA ALA A 515 -16.85 9.12 5.42
C ALA A 515 -17.23 10.09 6.56
N THR A 516 -16.59 11.26 6.58
CA THR A 516 -17.17 12.43 7.24
C THR A 516 -18.13 13.11 6.28
N ASP A 517 -19.29 13.57 6.76
CA ASP A 517 -20.24 14.37 5.98
C ASP A 517 -19.63 15.77 5.75
N PHE A 518 -19.17 16.00 4.52
CA PHE A 518 -18.31 17.10 4.09
C PHE A 518 -18.19 17.12 2.56
N ASP A 519 -18.03 18.30 1.94
CA ASP A 519 -17.72 18.40 0.51
C ASP A 519 -16.22 18.15 0.23
N TYR A 520 -15.93 17.04 -0.45
CA TYR A 520 -14.57 16.65 -0.83
C TYR A 520 -14.13 17.22 -2.19
N GLY A 521 -15.05 17.81 -2.97
CA GLY A 521 -14.83 18.25 -4.35
C GLY A 521 -14.91 17.12 -5.40
N TYR A 522 -15.35 15.92 -5.04
CA TYR A 522 -15.49 14.76 -5.94
C TYR A 522 -16.51 13.73 -5.42
N PRO A 523 -17.07 12.83 -6.26
CA PRO A 523 -17.99 11.78 -5.83
C PRO A 523 -17.34 10.76 -4.89
N ILE A 524 -18.04 10.40 -3.81
CA ILE A 524 -17.57 9.45 -2.78
C ILE A 524 -18.41 8.16 -2.76
N GLY A 525 -17.86 7.05 -2.25
CA GLY A 525 -18.54 5.75 -2.24
C GLY A 525 -17.59 4.55 -2.10
N LEU A 526 -18.16 3.37 -1.82
CA LEU A 526 -17.42 2.17 -1.39
C LEU A 526 -16.65 1.47 -2.53
N ALA A 527 -17.33 1.15 -3.63
CA ALA A 527 -16.80 0.46 -4.81
C ALA A 527 -17.83 0.51 -5.96
N ARG A 528 -17.45 0.02 -7.15
CA ARG A 528 -18.37 -0.34 -8.25
C ARG A 528 -18.69 -1.82 -8.27
N PHE A 529 -17.69 -2.64 -7.92
CA PHE A 529 -17.79 -4.09 -7.73
C PHE A 529 -16.98 -4.46 -6.48
N LEU A 530 -17.51 -5.34 -5.63
CA LEU A 530 -16.82 -5.84 -4.45
C LEU A 530 -16.93 -7.38 -4.40
N SER A 531 -15.81 -8.07 -4.29
CA SER A 531 -15.76 -9.52 -4.07
C SER A 531 -14.79 -9.86 -2.95
N VAL A 532 -15.25 -10.68 -2.00
CA VAL A 532 -14.45 -11.24 -0.91
C VAL A 532 -14.67 -12.75 -0.87
N GLU A 533 -13.59 -13.49 -1.00
CA GLU A 533 -13.58 -14.96 -1.10
C GLU A 533 -12.53 -15.53 -0.15
N ASP A 534 -12.88 -16.57 0.62
CA ASP A 534 -12.00 -17.26 1.55
C ASP A 534 -11.32 -16.31 2.56
N PHE A 535 -12.13 -15.73 3.46
CA PHE A 535 -11.67 -14.73 4.43
C PHE A 535 -11.81 -15.20 5.88
N VAL A 536 -10.75 -15.00 6.68
CA VAL A 536 -10.77 -15.34 8.12
C VAL A 536 -10.52 -14.11 8.99
N ILE A 537 -11.38 -13.88 9.99
CA ILE A 537 -11.10 -12.98 11.11
C ILE A 537 -10.56 -13.81 12.28
N ASP A 538 -9.27 -13.68 12.55
CA ASP A 538 -8.50 -14.52 13.47
C ASP A 538 -8.35 -13.83 14.84
N TYR A 539 -9.21 -14.25 15.77
CA TYR A 539 -9.26 -13.83 17.17
C TYR A 539 -8.34 -14.65 18.10
N LYS A 540 -7.49 -15.55 17.60
CA LYS A 540 -6.63 -16.40 18.47
C LYS A 540 -5.72 -15.59 19.41
N GLY A 541 -5.38 -14.34 19.05
CA GLY A 541 -4.62 -13.42 19.90
C GLY A 541 -5.44 -12.69 20.97
N ILE A 542 -6.77 -12.68 20.86
CA ILE A 542 -7.72 -12.00 21.77
C ILE A 542 -9.06 -12.78 21.85
N PRO A 543 -9.06 -14.06 22.30
CA PRO A 543 -10.23 -14.95 22.20
C PRO A 543 -11.45 -14.46 23.00
N GLU A 544 -11.23 -13.71 24.08
CA GLU A 544 -12.27 -13.10 24.92
C GLU A 544 -12.97 -11.89 24.30
N CYS A 545 -12.56 -11.44 23.09
CA CYS A 545 -13.14 -10.28 22.43
C CYS A 545 -14.62 -10.50 22.08
N LYS A 546 -15.52 -9.72 22.70
CA LYS A 546 -16.98 -9.83 22.49
C LYS A 546 -17.53 -8.82 21.48
N LYS A 547 -16.69 -7.91 20.99
CA LYS A 547 -17.08 -6.86 20.03
C LYS A 547 -17.48 -7.43 18.67
N GLU A 548 -18.32 -6.67 17.99
CA GLU A 548 -18.91 -6.98 16.71
C GLU A 548 -17.85 -7.08 15.60
N SER A 549 -18.02 -8.06 14.71
CA SER A 549 -17.33 -8.08 13.42
C SER A 549 -18.32 -7.72 12.33
N TRP A 550 -17.87 -6.97 11.33
CA TRP A 550 -18.68 -6.57 10.18
C TRP A 550 -17.95 -6.90 8.88
N LEU A 551 -18.67 -7.32 7.85
CA LEU A 551 -18.11 -7.41 6.49
C LEU A 551 -17.84 -5.99 5.97
N VAL A 552 -18.83 -5.09 6.06
CA VAL A 552 -18.74 -3.71 5.57
C VAL A 552 -19.30 -2.70 6.58
N GLY A 553 -18.49 -1.71 6.94
CA GLY A 553 -18.91 -0.52 7.68
C GLY A 553 -19.13 0.65 6.72
N LEU A 554 -20.34 1.20 6.69
CA LEU A 554 -20.72 2.34 5.83
C LEU A 554 -20.96 3.62 6.64
N SER A 555 -20.85 4.77 5.97
CA SER A 555 -21.33 6.05 6.48
C SER A 555 -22.76 5.97 6.99
N GLY A 556 -23.08 6.72 8.06
CA GLY A 556 -24.44 6.87 8.58
C GLY A 556 -25.37 7.73 7.70
N PHE A 557 -25.01 7.93 6.44
CA PHE A 557 -25.72 8.70 5.42
C PHE A 557 -25.36 8.13 4.04
N SER A 558 -26.31 8.15 3.10
CA SER A 558 -26.04 7.88 1.68
C SER A 558 -25.90 9.17 0.87
N LYS A 559 -26.51 10.27 1.32
CA LYS A 559 -26.50 11.61 0.72
C LYS A 559 -25.92 12.63 1.70
N SER A 560 -24.96 13.46 1.28
CA SER A 560 -24.36 14.49 2.13
C SER A 560 -25.35 15.65 2.39
N LYS A 561 -25.03 16.52 3.36
CA LYS A 561 -25.83 17.75 3.62
C LYS A 561 -25.91 18.70 2.42
N GLU A 562 -24.89 18.69 1.57
CA GLU A 562 -24.84 19.45 0.31
C GLU A 562 -25.64 18.78 -0.82
N GLY A 563 -26.27 17.63 -0.55
CA GLY A 563 -27.10 16.88 -1.48
C GLY A 563 -26.33 15.88 -2.34
N GLN A 564 -25.02 15.71 -2.13
CA GLN A 564 -24.20 14.79 -2.92
C GLN A 564 -24.49 13.33 -2.55
N ARG A 565 -24.98 12.56 -3.52
CA ARG A 565 -25.25 11.12 -3.35
C ARG A 565 -23.96 10.31 -3.42
N SER A 566 -23.77 9.40 -2.47
CA SER A 566 -22.66 8.45 -2.46
C SER A 566 -22.92 7.35 -3.49
N PHE A 567 -21.90 6.93 -4.24
CA PHE A 567 -22.07 5.78 -5.12
C PHE A 567 -22.00 4.46 -4.33
N PHE A 568 -22.70 3.44 -4.87
CA PHE A 568 -22.78 2.11 -4.27
C PHE A 568 -22.39 1.04 -5.30
N PRO A 569 -21.84 -0.13 -4.89
CA PRO A 569 -21.53 -1.20 -5.82
C PRO A 569 -22.79 -1.70 -6.55
N ARG A 570 -22.69 -1.93 -7.87
CA ARG A 570 -23.74 -2.65 -8.61
C ARG A 570 -23.79 -4.13 -8.20
N GLU A 571 -22.70 -4.63 -7.62
CA GLU A 571 -22.51 -6.03 -7.30
C GLU A 571 -21.54 -6.17 -6.13
N LEU A 572 -21.96 -6.94 -5.14
CA LEU A 572 -21.27 -7.18 -3.87
C LEU A 572 -21.36 -8.67 -3.57
N ARG A 573 -20.22 -9.34 -3.41
CA ARG A 573 -20.12 -10.79 -3.18
C ARG A 573 -19.24 -11.08 -1.97
N PHE A 574 -19.76 -11.90 -1.06
CA PHE A 574 -19.02 -12.50 0.03
C PHE A 574 -19.24 -14.01 0.00
N HIS A 575 -18.15 -14.77 -0.05
CA HIS A 575 -18.16 -16.24 -0.04
C HIS A 575 -17.10 -16.74 0.95
N ASN A 576 -17.44 -17.75 1.76
CA ASN A 576 -16.52 -18.39 2.72
C ASN A 576 -15.87 -17.39 3.70
N VAL A 577 -16.68 -16.79 4.58
CA VAL A 577 -16.17 -15.86 5.62
C VAL A 577 -16.40 -16.43 7.01
N PHE A 578 -15.30 -16.59 7.76
CA PHE A 578 -15.28 -17.29 9.04
C PHE A 578 -14.53 -16.51 10.13
N THR A 579 -14.77 -16.87 11.38
CA THR A 579 -13.95 -16.44 12.52
C THR A 579 -13.15 -17.64 13.08
N GLU A 580 -11.94 -17.37 13.54
CA GLU A 580 -11.12 -18.36 14.26
C GLU A 580 -10.81 -17.83 15.67
N GLY A 581 -10.70 -18.71 16.67
CA GLY A 581 -10.31 -18.33 18.03
C GLY A 581 -11.45 -17.80 18.91
N ARG A 582 -12.67 -17.65 18.39
CA ARG A 582 -13.91 -17.44 19.16
C ARG A 582 -15.12 -18.01 18.40
N GLU A 583 -16.24 -18.23 19.07
CA GLU A 583 -17.48 -18.70 18.44
C GLU A 583 -18.28 -17.56 17.76
N LYS A 584 -18.25 -16.34 18.32
CA LYS A 584 -18.99 -15.18 17.79
C LYS A 584 -18.51 -14.85 16.36
N GLY A 585 -19.41 -15.01 15.39
CA GLY A 585 -19.21 -14.77 13.97
C GLY A 585 -19.21 -13.28 13.57
N VAL A 586 -19.79 -13.00 12.40
CA VAL A 586 -19.77 -11.68 11.74
C VAL A 586 -21.16 -11.21 11.31
N ARG A 587 -21.35 -9.88 11.33
CA ARG A 587 -22.50 -9.19 10.74
C ARG A 587 -22.17 -8.74 9.32
N LEU A 588 -23.20 -8.61 8.49
CA LEU A 588 -23.06 -8.26 7.08
C LEU A 588 -22.77 -6.76 6.92
N MET A 589 -23.78 -5.90 7.06
CA MET A 589 -23.64 -4.45 6.88
C MET A 589 -24.87 -3.67 7.37
N LYS A 590 -24.71 -2.36 7.53
CA LYS A 590 -25.80 -1.40 7.73
C LYS A 590 -25.76 -0.34 6.62
N ALA A 591 -26.76 -0.34 5.75
CA ALA A 591 -27.02 0.76 4.81
C ALA A 591 -28.04 1.72 5.43
N THR A 592 -27.83 3.01 5.18
CA THR A 592 -28.73 4.09 5.61
C THR A 592 -29.24 4.80 4.36
N ASP A 593 -30.55 5.05 4.31
CA ASP A 593 -31.28 5.69 3.22
C ASP A 593 -30.91 5.12 1.83
N PRO A 594 -31.31 3.87 1.49
CA PRO A 594 -31.06 3.26 0.18
C PRO A 594 -31.43 4.17 -1.00
N GLN A 595 -32.49 4.98 -0.88
CA GLN A 595 -32.89 5.95 -1.90
C GLN A 595 -31.80 6.98 -2.23
N GLY A 596 -31.00 7.37 -1.24
CA GLY A 596 -29.99 8.42 -1.37
C GLY A 596 -28.66 7.98 -2.00
N TYR A 597 -28.42 6.68 -2.25
CA TYR A 597 -27.27 6.24 -3.04
C TYR A 597 -27.44 6.54 -4.52
N LEU A 598 -26.34 6.64 -5.27
CA LEU A 598 -26.31 6.84 -6.73
C LEU A 598 -25.67 5.64 -7.43
N LEU A 599 -26.48 4.90 -8.18
CA LEU A 599 -26.04 3.73 -8.96
C LEU A 599 -25.89 4.10 -10.44
N PRO A 600 -25.01 3.39 -11.20
CA PRO A 600 -24.82 3.64 -12.63
C PRO A 600 -25.91 3.02 -13.51
N LEU A 601 -26.73 2.12 -12.96
CA LEU A 601 -27.81 1.43 -13.66
C LEU A 601 -29.15 1.83 -13.05
N THR A 602 -30.19 1.88 -13.89
CA THR A 602 -31.54 2.21 -13.43
C THR A 602 -32.23 1.01 -12.79
N GLY A 603 -32.82 1.20 -11.61
CA GLY A 603 -33.77 0.28 -11.00
C GLY A 603 -35.14 0.94 -10.87
N SER A 604 -36.14 0.17 -10.45
CA SER A 604 -37.50 0.68 -10.26
C SER A 604 -38.32 -0.19 -9.32
N TYR A 605 -39.36 0.43 -8.76
CA TYR A 605 -40.45 -0.23 -8.05
C TYR A 605 -41.73 0.58 -8.27
N ASP A 606 -42.81 -0.07 -8.72
CA ASP A 606 -44.08 0.57 -9.05
C ASP A 606 -45.30 -0.08 -8.36
N ASN A 607 -45.05 -0.87 -7.31
CA ASN A 607 -46.00 -1.71 -6.57
C ASN A 607 -46.53 -2.95 -7.35
N PHE A 608 -46.10 -3.16 -8.60
CA PHE A 608 -46.45 -4.34 -9.40
C PHE A 608 -45.22 -5.13 -9.87
N PHE A 609 -44.10 -4.43 -10.09
CA PHE A 609 -42.85 -4.98 -10.57
C PHE A 609 -41.66 -4.35 -9.84
N PHE A 610 -40.62 -5.17 -9.58
CA PHE A 610 -39.36 -4.72 -9.01
C PHE A 610 -38.21 -4.99 -9.99
N GLN A 611 -37.48 -3.94 -10.36
CA GLN A 611 -36.27 -4.05 -11.17
C GLN A 611 -35.04 -3.74 -10.31
N PRO A 612 -34.20 -4.73 -9.97
CA PRO A 612 -32.95 -4.48 -9.25
C PRO A 612 -31.93 -3.75 -10.14
N ASN A 613 -31.12 -2.91 -9.51
CA ASN A 613 -29.92 -2.32 -10.10
C ASN A 613 -28.64 -2.56 -9.28
N ALA A 614 -28.76 -3.24 -8.13
CA ALA A 614 -27.63 -3.83 -7.42
C ALA A 614 -27.91 -5.27 -6.99
N HIS A 615 -26.86 -6.08 -6.91
CA HIS A 615 -26.91 -7.45 -6.43
C HIS A 615 -25.99 -7.63 -5.21
N MET A 616 -26.52 -8.20 -4.14
CA MET A 616 -25.78 -8.52 -2.91
C MET A 616 -25.84 -10.02 -2.67
N PHE A 617 -24.69 -10.70 -2.69
CA PHE A 617 -24.57 -12.13 -2.46
C PHE A 617 -23.77 -12.39 -1.19
N PHE A 618 -24.36 -13.12 -0.25
CA PHE A 618 -23.73 -13.54 1.00
C PHE A 618 -23.88 -15.05 1.13
N ASP A 619 -22.80 -15.79 0.85
CA ASP A 619 -22.80 -17.25 0.84
C ASP A 619 -21.79 -17.83 1.83
N ASN A 620 -22.23 -18.82 2.62
CA ASN A 620 -21.39 -19.56 3.55
C ASN A 620 -20.63 -18.63 4.52
N ILE A 621 -21.39 -17.80 5.23
CA ILE A 621 -20.90 -16.82 6.20
C ILE A 621 -21.21 -17.31 7.62
N GLN A 622 -20.20 -17.37 8.49
CA GLN A 622 -20.40 -17.59 9.92
C GLN A 622 -20.93 -16.31 10.58
N LEU A 623 -22.25 -16.20 10.68
CA LEU A 623 -22.92 -15.12 11.41
C LEU A 623 -22.72 -15.25 12.92
N ASP A 624 -22.82 -14.15 13.68
CA ASP A 624 -22.93 -14.21 15.13
C ASP A 624 -24.30 -14.74 15.59
N GLU A 625 -24.40 -15.15 16.87
CA GLU A 625 -25.69 -15.54 17.43
C GLU A 625 -26.49 -14.30 17.84
N ASP A 626 -27.66 -14.10 17.22
CA ASP A 626 -28.61 -13.05 17.59
C ASP A 626 -29.12 -13.28 19.02
N SER A 627 -28.87 -12.31 19.90
CA SER A 627 -29.35 -12.29 21.29
C SER A 627 -30.84 -11.91 21.42
N GLY A 628 -31.47 -11.44 20.35
CA GLY A 628 -32.84 -10.92 20.32
C GLY A 628 -32.95 -9.40 20.55
N GLY A 629 -31.85 -8.72 20.87
CA GLY A 629 -31.84 -7.29 21.18
C GLY A 629 -32.22 -6.38 20.00
N GLU A 630 -32.66 -5.15 20.26
CA GLU A 630 -33.20 -4.22 19.25
C GLU A 630 -32.19 -3.82 18.14
N ASN A 631 -30.89 -3.84 18.47
CA ASN A 631 -29.80 -3.45 17.57
C ASN A 631 -29.03 -4.66 17.02
N ASP A 632 -29.47 -5.88 17.32
CA ASP A 632 -28.76 -7.13 17.03
C ASP A 632 -29.23 -7.74 15.70
N TYR A 633 -28.79 -7.13 14.60
CA TYR A 633 -29.15 -7.53 13.24
C TYR A 633 -27.92 -7.60 12.33
N HIS A 634 -27.81 -8.67 11.57
CA HIS A 634 -26.71 -8.95 10.65
C HIS A 634 -26.74 -8.03 9.42
N LEU A 635 -27.91 -7.78 8.85
CA LEU A 635 -28.11 -6.83 7.75
C LEU A 635 -29.21 -5.85 8.11
N GLN A 636 -28.94 -4.56 7.90
CA GLN A 636 -29.90 -3.48 8.14
C GLN A 636 -30.00 -2.56 6.91
N LEU A 637 -31.22 -2.37 6.41
CA LEU A 637 -31.60 -1.29 5.49
C LEU A 637 -32.45 -0.29 6.28
N ASN A 638 -31.85 0.81 6.72
CA ASN A 638 -32.54 1.80 7.55
C ASN A 638 -33.00 2.98 6.69
N MET A 639 -34.31 3.27 6.74
CA MET A 639 -34.89 4.50 6.20
C MET A 639 -35.02 5.52 7.34
N ILE A 640 -34.27 6.61 7.26
CA ILE A 640 -34.32 7.76 8.19
C ILE A 640 -34.92 8.98 7.46
N SER A 641 -34.65 9.11 6.17
CA SER A 641 -35.24 10.09 5.28
C SER A 641 -36.55 9.60 4.67
N GLU A 642 -37.52 10.51 4.52
CA GLU A 642 -38.77 10.32 3.76
C GLU A 642 -38.62 10.85 2.30
N GLU A 643 -37.39 11.07 1.80
CA GLU A 643 -37.16 11.32 0.38
C GLU A 643 -37.64 10.14 -0.49
N PRO A 644 -38.26 10.39 -1.65
CA PRO A 644 -38.70 9.33 -2.56
C PRO A 644 -37.52 8.65 -3.26
N TYR A 645 -37.74 7.42 -3.72
CA TYR A 645 -36.82 6.76 -4.63
C TYR A 645 -36.89 7.40 -6.03
N ASP A 646 -35.76 7.47 -6.71
CA ASP A 646 -35.65 7.75 -8.14
C ASP A 646 -35.04 6.55 -8.87
N SER A 647 -34.92 6.61 -10.20
CA SER A 647 -34.42 5.48 -10.98
C SER A 647 -32.97 5.09 -10.69
N PHE A 648 -32.17 5.94 -10.04
CA PHE A 648 -30.75 5.66 -9.72
C PHE A 648 -30.50 5.38 -8.24
N SER A 649 -31.56 5.33 -7.42
CA SER A 649 -31.56 4.84 -6.04
C SER A 649 -31.09 3.38 -5.94
N LEU A 650 -30.73 2.93 -4.73
CA LEU A 650 -30.38 1.53 -4.49
C LEU A 650 -31.64 0.65 -4.44
N TYR A 651 -31.84 -0.16 -5.49
CA TYR A 651 -32.81 -1.26 -5.55
C TYR A 651 -32.06 -2.59 -5.50
N PRO A 652 -31.80 -3.14 -4.30
CA PRO A 652 -30.99 -4.34 -4.13
C PRO A 652 -31.80 -5.62 -4.36
N LYS A 653 -31.23 -6.54 -5.12
CA LYS A 653 -31.51 -7.98 -5.01
C LYS A 653 -30.53 -8.61 -4.04
N ILE A 654 -31.06 -9.13 -2.94
CA ILE A 654 -30.30 -9.69 -1.82
C ILE A 654 -30.44 -11.21 -1.87
N HIS A 655 -29.31 -11.92 -1.94
CA HIS A 655 -29.24 -13.37 -1.93
C HIS A 655 -28.37 -13.82 -0.77
N ILE A 656 -28.94 -14.59 0.15
CA ILE A 656 -28.26 -15.10 1.34
C ILE A 656 -28.36 -16.62 1.35
N SER A 657 -27.24 -17.32 1.29
CA SER A 657 -27.19 -18.78 1.25
C SER A 657 -26.25 -19.38 2.29
N ASN A 658 -26.60 -20.56 2.79
CA ASN A 658 -25.78 -21.34 3.73
C ASN A 658 -25.39 -20.56 5.01
N CYS A 659 -26.22 -19.61 5.45
CA CYS A 659 -25.99 -18.79 6.65
C CYS A 659 -26.91 -19.25 7.78
N ASN A 660 -26.36 -19.50 8.98
CA ASN A 660 -27.16 -19.84 10.17
C ASN A 660 -27.36 -18.62 11.06
N SER A 661 -28.37 -18.65 11.93
CA SER A 661 -28.71 -17.55 12.85
C SER A 661 -29.09 -16.21 12.19
N LEU A 662 -29.57 -16.24 10.94
CA LEU A 662 -29.83 -15.04 10.14
C LEU A 662 -30.89 -14.12 10.75
N SER A 663 -30.52 -12.83 10.89
CA SER A 663 -31.40 -11.78 11.40
C SER A 663 -31.31 -10.50 10.58
N LEU A 664 -32.46 -10.02 10.07
CA LEU A 664 -32.57 -8.92 9.10
C LEU A 664 -33.50 -7.79 9.60
N LYS A 665 -33.11 -6.54 9.36
CA LYS A 665 -33.98 -5.36 9.55
C LYS A 665 -34.08 -4.60 8.24
N LEU A 666 -35.19 -4.73 7.53
CA LEU A 666 -35.34 -4.28 6.14
C LEU A 666 -36.15 -2.99 5.99
N GLY A 667 -36.85 -2.57 7.04
CA GLY A 667 -37.49 -1.24 7.09
C GLY A 667 -38.59 -1.06 6.04
N LYS A 668 -38.77 0.20 5.61
CA LYS A 668 -39.53 0.58 4.41
C LYS A 668 -38.67 0.56 3.12
N ALA A 669 -37.52 -0.14 3.10
CA ALA A 669 -36.68 -0.14 1.90
C ALA A 669 -37.32 -0.96 0.78
N CYS A 670 -37.12 -0.58 -0.47
CA CYS A 670 -37.53 -1.40 -1.62
C CYS A 670 -36.47 -2.48 -1.84
N PHE A 671 -36.83 -3.78 -1.90
CA PHE A 671 -35.85 -4.85 -2.13
C PHE A 671 -36.47 -6.11 -2.77
N THR A 672 -35.63 -7.02 -3.28
CA THR A 672 -35.98 -8.44 -3.45
C THR A 672 -35.04 -9.28 -2.60
N LEU A 673 -35.57 -10.26 -1.86
CA LEU A 673 -34.79 -11.10 -0.96
C LEU A 673 -35.00 -12.59 -1.28
N LEU A 674 -33.89 -13.29 -1.56
CA LEU A 674 -33.84 -14.75 -1.64
C LEU A 674 -32.95 -15.28 -0.51
N VAL A 675 -33.49 -16.17 0.32
CA VAL A 675 -32.73 -16.85 1.37
C VAL A 675 -32.78 -18.37 1.14
N GLU A 676 -31.62 -19.03 1.11
CA GLU A 676 -31.50 -20.45 0.77
C GLU A 676 -30.67 -21.24 1.78
N ASN A 677 -31.08 -22.49 2.07
CA ASN A 677 -30.33 -23.45 2.89
C ASN A 677 -29.87 -22.89 4.26
N SER A 678 -30.62 -21.92 4.81
CA SER A 678 -30.21 -21.05 5.92
C SER A 678 -31.13 -21.22 7.13
N THR A 679 -30.63 -20.87 8.32
CA THR A 679 -31.47 -20.80 9.53
C THR A 679 -31.81 -19.34 9.82
N VAL A 680 -33.10 -18.99 9.86
CA VAL A 680 -33.61 -17.63 10.02
C VAL A 680 -34.16 -17.44 11.43
N HIS A 681 -33.56 -16.53 12.19
CA HIS A 681 -33.97 -16.19 13.55
C HIS A 681 -34.99 -15.05 13.57
N ARG A 682 -34.75 -13.97 12.82
CA ARG A 682 -35.61 -12.76 12.89
C ARG A 682 -35.63 -11.95 11.61
N ILE A 683 -36.79 -11.43 11.22
CA ILE A 683 -36.94 -10.44 10.14
C ILE A 683 -37.91 -9.36 10.59
N SER A 684 -37.49 -8.09 10.52
CA SER A 684 -38.29 -6.94 10.93
C SER A 684 -38.38 -5.86 9.85
N SER A 685 -39.59 -5.33 9.66
CA SER A 685 -39.93 -4.20 8.77
C SER A 685 -39.89 -2.84 9.48
N ALA A 686 -39.79 -2.82 10.82
CA ALA A 686 -39.96 -1.63 11.66
C ALA A 686 -41.32 -0.88 11.51
N THR A 687 -42.26 -1.39 10.71
CA THR A 687 -43.58 -0.81 10.43
C THR A 687 -44.69 -1.88 10.53
N ALA A 688 -45.95 -1.45 10.57
CA ALA A 688 -47.10 -2.35 10.47
C ALA A 688 -47.46 -2.68 9.00
N ASP A 689 -47.12 -1.79 8.08
CA ASP A 689 -47.42 -1.91 6.65
C ASP A 689 -46.53 -2.99 5.97
N PRO A 690 -46.99 -3.59 4.85
CA PRO A 690 -46.17 -4.48 4.03
C PRO A 690 -44.87 -3.82 3.56
N MET A 691 -43.81 -4.61 3.41
CA MET A 691 -42.53 -4.14 2.88
C MET A 691 -42.59 -4.01 1.34
N PRO A 692 -42.04 -2.96 0.74
CA PRO A 692 -42.03 -2.79 -0.72
C PRO A 692 -41.10 -3.82 -1.40
N GLY A 693 -41.68 -4.69 -2.24
CA GLY A 693 -40.94 -5.76 -2.95
C GLY A 693 -41.35 -7.18 -2.53
N GLU A 694 -40.40 -8.14 -2.56
CA GLU A 694 -40.68 -9.59 -2.45
C GLU A 694 -39.69 -10.34 -1.53
N ILE A 695 -40.14 -11.45 -0.93
CA ILE A 695 -39.28 -12.39 -0.18
C ILE A 695 -39.54 -13.85 -0.58
N ALA A 696 -38.47 -14.60 -0.86
CA ALA A 696 -38.49 -16.04 -1.09
C ALA A 696 -37.53 -16.80 -0.16
N PHE A 697 -37.99 -17.93 0.37
CA PHE A 697 -37.20 -18.84 1.20
C PHE A 697 -37.18 -20.25 0.61
N THR A 698 -35.98 -20.83 0.43
CA THR A 698 -35.81 -22.19 -0.10
C THR A 698 -35.00 -23.05 0.87
N ASN A 699 -35.53 -24.20 1.29
CA ASN A 699 -34.88 -25.14 2.23
C ASN A 699 -34.51 -24.53 3.60
N CYS A 700 -35.12 -23.41 3.99
CA CYS A 700 -34.76 -22.70 5.22
C CYS A 700 -35.36 -23.34 6.49
N LYS A 701 -34.68 -23.14 7.62
CA LYS A 701 -35.21 -23.43 8.96
C LYS A 701 -35.56 -22.13 9.64
N PHE A 702 -36.81 -21.97 10.06
CA PHE A 702 -37.25 -20.83 10.87
C PHE A 702 -37.14 -21.22 12.33
N LEU A 703 -36.20 -20.59 13.02
CA LEU A 703 -35.90 -20.84 14.42
C LEU A 703 -35.98 -19.52 15.20
N PRO A 704 -37.19 -19.07 15.56
CA PRO A 704 -37.36 -17.73 16.10
C PRO A 704 -36.64 -17.53 17.44
N VAL A 705 -35.95 -16.40 17.60
CA VAL A 705 -35.30 -15.98 18.86
C VAL A 705 -35.97 -14.72 19.39
N ILE A 706 -36.27 -14.70 20.68
CA ILE A 706 -36.95 -13.58 21.36
C ILE A 706 -36.33 -13.27 22.73
N ASP A 707 -36.13 -11.98 22.98
CA ASP A 707 -35.45 -11.43 24.17
C ASP A 707 -36.39 -11.36 25.40
N ALA A 708 -37.63 -10.90 25.21
CA ALA A 708 -38.68 -10.86 26.24
C ALA A 708 -40.10 -10.84 25.63
N ASP A 709 -41.13 -10.86 26.49
CA ASP A 709 -42.55 -10.86 26.12
C ASP A 709 -42.90 -9.76 25.08
N SER A 710 -43.55 -10.20 23.99
CA SER A 710 -44.26 -9.42 22.94
C SER A 710 -43.54 -9.03 21.63
N ASN A 711 -42.25 -9.33 21.43
CA ASN A 711 -41.63 -9.09 20.13
C ASN A 711 -41.97 -10.20 19.11
N LYS A 712 -42.62 -9.81 18.00
CA LYS A 712 -42.90 -10.69 16.85
C LYS A 712 -41.60 -10.89 16.06
N PRO A 713 -41.01 -12.11 16.00
CA PRO A 713 -39.72 -12.34 15.35
C PRO A 713 -39.80 -12.27 13.81
N TYR A 714 -40.99 -12.34 13.23
CA TYR A 714 -41.17 -12.40 11.78
C TYR A 714 -42.23 -11.42 11.30
N GLN A 715 -41.78 -10.32 10.68
CA GLN A 715 -42.58 -9.41 9.88
C GLN A 715 -42.27 -9.71 8.41
N LEU A 716 -43.10 -10.53 7.78
CA LEU A 716 -42.87 -11.08 6.43
C LEU A 716 -43.93 -10.61 5.41
N SER A 717 -44.73 -9.60 5.77
CA SER A 717 -45.70 -9.04 4.82
C SER A 717 -44.96 -8.20 3.78
N THR A 718 -45.22 -8.46 2.52
CA THR A 718 -44.57 -7.84 1.36
C THR A 718 -45.61 -7.55 0.28
N GLU A 719 -45.40 -6.49 -0.48
CA GLU A 719 -46.37 -6.04 -1.49
C GLU A 719 -46.41 -6.93 -2.74
N LEU A 720 -45.27 -7.53 -3.14
CA LEU A 720 -45.20 -8.49 -4.26
C LEU A 720 -45.31 -9.97 -3.79
N GLY A 721 -45.70 -10.20 -2.54
CA GLY A 721 -45.89 -11.54 -1.97
C GLY A 721 -44.64 -12.15 -1.32
N THR A 722 -44.88 -13.20 -0.52
CA THR A 722 -43.84 -13.96 0.20
C THR A 722 -44.01 -15.45 -0.06
N SER A 723 -42.90 -16.19 -0.17
CA SER A 723 -42.92 -17.61 -0.54
C SER A 723 -42.00 -18.49 0.32
N PHE A 724 -42.50 -19.65 0.76
CA PHE A 724 -41.74 -20.68 1.47
C PHE A 724 -41.73 -22.00 0.70
N MET A 725 -40.57 -22.37 0.15
CA MET A 725 -40.30 -23.68 -0.46
C MET A 725 -39.49 -24.57 0.48
N HIS A 726 -40.00 -25.77 0.76
CA HIS A 726 -39.32 -26.83 1.54
C HIS A 726 -38.89 -26.46 2.97
N CYS A 727 -39.43 -25.35 3.50
CA CYS A 727 -39.02 -24.78 4.78
C CYS A 727 -39.50 -25.60 6.00
N VAL A 728 -38.82 -25.44 7.13
CA VAL A 728 -39.16 -26.08 8.41
C VAL A 728 -39.36 -25.02 9.49
N PHE A 729 -40.51 -25.04 10.17
CA PHE A 729 -40.86 -24.08 11.22
C PHE A 729 -40.71 -24.69 12.61
N HIS A 730 -39.87 -24.09 13.44
CA HIS A 730 -39.59 -24.51 14.82
C HIS A 730 -40.31 -23.63 15.86
N LEU A 731 -40.36 -24.09 17.10
CA LEU A 731 -40.81 -23.30 18.25
C LEU A 731 -39.84 -22.15 18.53
N PRO A 732 -40.33 -20.98 18.96
CA PRO A 732 -39.44 -19.90 19.40
C PRO A 732 -38.60 -20.31 20.61
N ARG A 733 -37.37 -19.81 20.64
CA ARG A 733 -36.45 -19.93 21.77
C ARG A 733 -36.45 -18.61 22.54
N SER A 734 -36.79 -18.73 23.82
CA SER A 734 -36.51 -17.77 24.88
C SER A 734 -36.05 -18.56 26.12
N GLY A 735 -35.71 -17.87 27.21
CA GLY A 735 -35.28 -18.48 28.46
C GLY A 735 -36.38 -19.21 29.22
N GLN A 736 -36.71 -18.75 30.43
CA GLN A 736 -37.67 -19.42 31.32
C GLN A 736 -39.17 -19.23 30.93
N GLN A 737 -39.48 -19.08 29.63
CA GLN A 737 -40.84 -18.80 29.17
C GLN A 737 -41.62 -20.06 28.79
N ASP A 738 -42.93 -19.97 28.98
CA ASP A 738 -43.88 -21.06 28.75
C ASP A 738 -44.18 -21.23 27.25
N ILE A 739 -43.66 -22.31 26.68
CA ILE A 739 -43.54 -22.60 25.23
C ILE A 739 -44.88 -22.42 24.47
N HIS A 740 -46.00 -22.64 25.15
CA HIS A 740 -47.36 -22.62 24.60
C HIS A 740 -47.79 -21.21 24.15
N LYS A 741 -47.30 -20.16 24.82
CA LYS A 741 -47.55 -18.76 24.45
C LYS A 741 -46.68 -18.30 23.27
N LEU A 742 -45.57 -18.99 23.02
CA LEU A 742 -44.58 -18.56 22.04
C LEU A 742 -45.04 -18.82 20.59
N LEU A 743 -45.78 -19.92 20.35
CA LEU A 743 -46.33 -20.21 19.01
C LEU A 743 -47.22 -19.07 18.47
N SER A 744 -47.93 -18.34 19.33
CA SER A 744 -48.73 -17.17 18.93
C SER A 744 -47.91 -15.94 18.48
N LEU A 745 -46.58 -15.96 18.60
CA LEU A 745 -45.70 -14.92 18.07
C LEU A 745 -45.36 -15.15 16.57
N ILE A 746 -45.63 -16.34 16.04
CA ILE A 746 -45.44 -16.68 14.62
C ILE A 746 -46.76 -16.41 13.88
N ASP A 747 -47.06 -15.13 13.62
CA ASP A 747 -48.35 -14.67 13.09
C ASP A 747 -48.81 -15.40 11.82
N PHE A 748 -47.87 -15.82 10.97
CA PHE A 748 -48.13 -16.45 9.67
C PHE A 748 -48.49 -17.94 9.75
N ILE A 749 -48.46 -18.56 10.93
CA ILE A 749 -48.94 -19.94 11.13
C ILE A 749 -49.82 -20.00 12.37
N ARG A 750 -51.10 -20.33 12.17
CA ARG A 750 -52.02 -20.61 13.28
C ARG A 750 -52.56 -22.03 13.17
N ILE A 751 -52.00 -22.92 14.00
CA ILE A 751 -52.29 -24.35 14.06
C ILE A 751 -53.81 -24.61 13.93
N ASN A 752 -54.18 -25.49 12.99
CA ASN A 752 -55.56 -25.90 12.72
C ASN A 752 -56.54 -24.77 12.31
N LYS A 753 -56.03 -23.59 11.94
CA LYS A 753 -56.80 -22.45 11.40
C LYS A 753 -56.30 -22.00 10.02
N TYR A 754 -55.06 -21.51 9.92
CA TYR A 754 -54.52 -20.96 8.68
C TYR A 754 -52.98 -21.04 8.63
N VAL A 755 -52.44 -20.89 7.41
CA VAL A 755 -51.10 -20.37 7.14
C VAL A 755 -51.27 -19.11 6.29
N LEU A 756 -50.31 -18.18 6.30
CA LEU A 756 -50.31 -17.00 5.43
C LEU A 756 -49.21 -17.12 4.37
N TYR A 757 -49.33 -16.36 3.28
CA TYR A 757 -48.39 -16.36 2.15
C TYR A 757 -48.33 -17.69 1.38
N ASN A 758 -47.45 -17.78 0.39
CA ASN A 758 -47.33 -18.96 -0.46
C ASN A 758 -46.45 -20.05 0.21
N HIS A 759 -46.96 -21.29 0.29
CA HIS A 759 -46.22 -22.43 0.83
C HIS A 759 -46.17 -23.60 -0.16
N ILE A 760 -44.99 -24.18 -0.33
CA ILE A 760 -44.77 -25.44 -1.05
C ILE A 760 -43.91 -26.36 -0.18
N HIS A 761 -44.43 -27.54 0.17
CA HIS A 761 -43.74 -28.58 0.95
C HIS A 761 -43.14 -28.10 2.29
N SER A 762 -43.82 -27.16 2.94
CA SER A 762 -43.46 -26.69 4.28
C SER A 762 -43.74 -27.74 5.36
N ARG A 763 -42.96 -27.71 6.45
CA ARG A 763 -43.04 -28.71 7.54
C ARG A 763 -42.99 -28.05 8.91
N LEU A 764 -43.68 -28.66 9.88
CA LEU A 764 -43.48 -28.34 11.30
C LEU A 764 -42.30 -29.15 11.85
N GLY A 765 -41.42 -28.48 12.60
CA GLY A 765 -40.28 -29.09 13.29
C GLY A 765 -40.70 -30.16 14.29
N LYS A 766 -39.77 -31.07 14.62
CA LYS A 766 -40.06 -32.20 15.52
C LYS A 766 -40.39 -31.74 16.95
N ASP A 767 -39.81 -30.62 17.36
CA ASP A 767 -40.13 -29.85 18.56
C ASP A 767 -41.60 -29.38 18.57
N VAL A 768 -42.09 -28.76 17.50
CA VAL A 768 -43.51 -28.37 17.35
C VAL A 768 -44.42 -29.61 17.38
N GLN A 769 -44.05 -30.70 16.70
CA GLN A 769 -44.83 -31.94 16.72
C GLN A 769 -44.91 -32.56 18.12
N ASN A 770 -43.79 -32.61 18.85
CA ASN A 770 -43.73 -33.12 20.22
C ASN A 770 -44.55 -32.25 21.19
N PHE A 771 -44.53 -30.94 21.00
CA PHE A 771 -45.38 -29.99 21.71
C PHE A 771 -46.87 -30.29 21.48
N LEU A 772 -47.31 -30.40 20.22
CA LEU A 772 -48.70 -30.69 19.87
C LEU A 772 -49.16 -32.04 20.45
N GLN A 773 -48.27 -33.04 20.48
CA GLN A 773 -48.55 -34.34 21.10
C GLN A 773 -48.74 -34.24 22.62
N ARG A 774 -47.92 -33.45 23.33
CA ARG A 774 -48.08 -33.22 24.78
C ARG A 774 -49.42 -32.56 25.12
N GLU A 775 -49.82 -31.59 24.29
CA GLU A 775 -51.09 -30.87 24.44
C GLU A 775 -52.32 -31.65 23.91
N ASN A 776 -52.13 -32.86 23.41
CA ASN A 776 -53.17 -33.67 22.75
C ASN A 776 -53.86 -32.94 21.56
N ILE A 777 -53.15 -32.02 20.90
CA ILE A 777 -53.65 -31.27 19.74
C ILE A 777 -53.40 -32.09 18.46
N SER A 778 -54.44 -32.75 17.98
CA SER A 778 -54.42 -33.42 16.67
C SER A 778 -54.48 -32.41 15.52
N LEU A 779 -53.65 -32.59 14.48
CA LEU A 779 -53.66 -31.74 13.29
C LEU A 779 -54.81 -32.11 12.34
N LYS A 780 -55.54 -31.11 11.87
CA LYS A 780 -56.60 -31.25 10.87
C LYS A 780 -56.02 -31.47 9.47
N SER A 781 -56.61 -32.38 8.70
CA SER A 781 -56.18 -32.68 7.32
C SER A 781 -56.09 -31.44 6.41
N ASN A 782 -56.99 -30.48 6.55
CA ASN A 782 -56.96 -29.23 5.78
C ASN A 782 -55.71 -28.37 6.10
N PHE A 783 -55.29 -28.32 7.37
CA PHE A 783 -54.10 -27.59 7.79
C PHE A 783 -52.81 -28.30 7.34
N ILE A 784 -52.81 -29.64 7.32
CA ILE A 784 -51.71 -30.42 6.72
C ILE A 784 -51.64 -30.17 5.20
N ARG A 785 -52.79 -30.03 4.52
CA ARG A 785 -52.84 -29.68 3.09
C ARG A 785 -52.25 -28.30 2.83
N MET A 786 -52.61 -27.28 3.62
CA MET A 786 -52.04 -25.92 3.55
C MET A 786 -50.51 -25.94 3.65
N LEU A 787 -49.93 -26.67 4.61
CA LEU A 787 -48.47 -26.81 4.72
C LEU A 787 -47.83 -27.51 3.51
N LYS A 788 -48.55 -28.45 2.86
CA LYS A 788 -48.07 -29.11 1.64
C LYS A 788 -48.09 -28.18 0.42
N SER A 789 -49.18 -27.43 0.25
CA SER A 789 -49.40 -26.48 -0.84
C SER A 789 -50.45 -25.47 -0.39
N HIS A 790 -50.11 -24.18 -0.42
CA HIS A 790 -51.02 -23.06 -0.15
C HIS A 790 -50.65 -21.88 -1.04
N HIS A 791 -51.64 -21.25 -1.66
CA HIS A 791 -51.50 -19.97 -2.35
C HIS A 791 -52.09 -18.87 -1.46
N GLU A 792 -51.51 -17.67 -1.46
CA GLU A 792 -51.98 -16.53 -0.66
C GLU A 792 -53.38 -15.97 -1.04
N LEU A 793 -54.07 -16.62 -1.98
CA LEU A 793 -55.42 -16.30 -2.44
C LEU A 793 -56.48 -17.32 -1.97
N GLU A 794 -56.07 -18.35 -1.20
CA GLU A 794 -56.96 -19.31 -0.51
C GLU A 794 -57.43 -18.81 0.88
#